data_AF-A0A8J4EB46-F1
#
_entry.id   AF-A0A8J4EB46-F1
#
_cell.length_a   1.000
_cell.length_b   1.000
_cell.length_c   1.000
_cell.angle_alpha   90.00
_cell.angle_beta   90.00
_cell.angle_gamma   90.00
#
_symmetry.space_group_name_H-M   'P 1'
#
loop_
_entity.id
_entity.type
_entity.pdbx_description
1 polymer ?
#
loop_
_entity_poly.entity_id
_entity_poly.type
_entity_poly.pdbx_seq_one_letter_code
_entity_poly.pdbx_strand_id
1 'polypeptide(L)'
;MKPARRRPWFLFAAALLLLPVPATPAVAAPQPDGGAAAAAPGDDLTPHENGPRSLRSDVRAPKDYKVLVFTKTAGTRRPSIQDGVSLIRDLGKKNGFTVTVTQDAGAFTAANLAKFRSVVFLNTTGDVLNAAQEAAFEGYVKAGGGWTGVHAAAETETDWQFYQQLLGARATGASGVQQGTVDVADRAHPSTETVPRNLTLTEEWYTYSQNVRGQSHVLAALRNPANTDQPVAWCKDYQGGRSWYTGLGHSIESYRNNNFKKHLLGGIQWSAGVVEGDCGATVLGNYEKVTLNDEPGEPMSLAVLPDGRVLHNTRNGEVRLYDPATGASPVITTVPVYTHDEDGLQTVSIDPDFATNKWVYIYYAPRLNTPVDNPATPGVNEGDAPVTSTDPTVWDAFKGYNQLSRVKFVETPTPHLDLSTEQQILRVDVDRGACCHVAGKVQFDAKGLLYMTTGDDTNASGSDNFTPINESPTQGPAYDAQRSAGNTNDLRGKLLRIKVRPNGTYTIPAGNLFPEHEDYDNRTRPEIFLMGLRNPFRFDVDPSGMVYIGDYSPDSRVSNPARGPEGTGRWFTANKAGNYGWPYCYSPALPYIDFDFATRTSKQPFNCGAPVNDSPRNTGRQVLPAVQDPDFWYTYEARTPCPGAYLANPPTACDFKWPVIGTGGVGPHGGPIYKYDAGSASPTKFPEYYDNFVAFGEFTRDKLFMMRTDGKGNFLGVEQFLPGFVFDNPMEMEFGPDGTLYFLEYGDGFFRANPDAQLAMIRYVKGTRSPVAALNATPTSGQAPLTVQFSSAGSYDPDPGESISFAWDFTSDGTVDSADPNPSFTYTTNGVFTAKLTVTDSSGKTAVLTRVITVGNTAPTVTVTTPVDGTFFSWGDQIPFTVTVTDPEDGTIDCSRVTVTFVLGHDTHGHPQGSTTGCTGTLTAPADGADHAGGYLYGGISASYTDLGANGQPALTTVDQAVLQTRQQQAEFARVLTGVTTATTSDTGGGLHVNGIDNGESIAFDPVNLGGVSTVTLRYSGGTAGTPRATVELRLDSPTGPVVATTTVNGTGGNNTWASQAVPVSQAAGTHRLYLVFTGVPGGATTGLLNLNWVQFDP
;
A
#
# COMPACT_ATOMS: atom_id res chain seq x y z
N MET A 1 56.32 -14.84 -15.95
CA MET A 1 57.30 -15.06 -17.04
C MET A 1 56.57 -15.08 -18.39
N LYS A 2 57.28 -15.08 -19.53
CA LYS A 2 56.75 -15.37 -20.89
C LYS A 2 56.44 -16.89 -21.06
N PRO A 3 55.80 -17.41 -22.14
CA PRO A 3 55.78 -16.91 -23.54
C PRO A 3 54.42 -17.01 -24.32
N ALA A 4 54.21 -16.24 -25.41
CA ALA A 4 54.09 -16.68 -26.85
C ALA A 4 52.78 -17.40 -27.28
N ARG A 5 52.24 -17.38 -28.52
CA ARG A 5 52.44 -16.76 -29.88
C ARG A 5 51.10 -17.04 -30.65
N ARG A 6 50.62 -16.46 -31.77
CA ARG A 6 50.98 -15.51 -32.88
C ARG A 6 49.67 -14.69 -33.18
N ARG A 7 49.41 -13.76 -34.14
CA ARG A 7 49.92 -13.24 -35.45
C ARG A 7 49.68 -14.04 -36.76
N PRO A 8 48.89 -13.46 -37.70
CA PRO A 8 49.51 -12.81 -38.88
C PRO A 8 49.68 -11.27 -38.85
N TRP A 9 48.91 -10.52 -39.66
CA TRP A 9 49.22 -9.20 -40.26
C TRP A 9 48.01 -8.22 -40.22
N PHE A 10 48.06 -6.89 -40.46
CA PHE A 10 48.97 -5.97 -41.18
C PHE A 10 48.80 -5.96 -42.72
N LEU A 11 49.10 -4.92 -43.54
CA LEU A 11 49.69 -3.55 -43.44
C LEU A 11 48.73 -2.53 -44.18
N PHE A 12 48.95 -1.28 -44.68
CA PHE A 12 49.75 -0.02 -44.52
C PHE A 12 49.18 1.03 -45.56
N ALA A 13 49.63 2.29 -45.76
CA ALA A 13 49.98 3.42 -44.87
C ALA A 13 50.48 4.67 -45.69
N ALA A 14 50.28 5.90 -45.16
CA ALA A 14 51.06 7.15 -45.39
C ALA A 14 50.88 8.06 -46.66
N ALA A 15 51.32 9.33 -46.46
CA ALA A 15 51.68 10.43 -47.38
C ALA A 15 50.58 11.26 -48.12
N LEU A 16 50.87 12.43 -48.71
CA LEU A 16 51.48 13.73 -48.24
C LEU A 16 51.34 14.78 -49.38
N LEU A 17 51.50 16.09 -49.07
CA LEU A 17 51.61 17.25 -49.99
C LEU A 17 50.27 17.76 -50.60
N LEU A 18 50.13 18.98 -51.17
CA LEU A 18 51.10 20.09 -51.42
C LEU A 18 50.49 21.50 -51.09
N LEU A 19 50.49 22.46 -52.03
CA LEU A 19 50.22 23.92 -51.90
C LEU A 19 49.78 24.49 -53.29
N PRO A 20 49.12 25.69 -53.44
CA PRO A 20 49.76 27.02 -53.24
C PRO A 20 48.88 28.19 -52.74
N VAL A 21 49.55 29.33 -52.49
CA VAL A 21 49.02 30.64 -52.02
C VAL A 21 49.70 31.78 -52.80
N PRO A 22 48.96 32.79 -53.31
CA PRO A 22 49.23 34.23 -53.00
C PRO A 22 47.94 35.10 -52.92
N ALA A 23 47.89 36.33 -52.37
CA ALA A 23 48.83 37.11 -51.55
C ALA A 23 48.13 38.28 -50.77
N THR A 24 48.91 38.90 -49.87
CA THR A 24 48.71 40.06 -48.95
C THR A 24 48.77 41.45 -49.67
N PRO A 25 48.72 42.66 -49.01
CA PRO A 25 48.82 43.09 -47.58
C PRO A 25 47.59 43.91 -47.09
N ALA A 26 47.53 44.82 -46.08
CA ALA A 26 48.45 45.60 -45.20
C ALA A 26 47.64 46.15 -43.96
N VAL A 27 48.05 46.98 -42.97
CA VAL A 27 49.29 47.52 -42.32
C VAL A 27 48.84 48.35 -41.06
N ALA A 28 49.64 48.78 -40.06
CA ALA A 28 50.54 48.07 -39.12
C ALA A 28 51.10 49.00 -37.99
N ALA A 29 50.78 48.75 -36.71
CA ALA A 29 51.53 49.15 -35.47
C ALA A 29 51.67 50.67 -35.09
N PRO A 30 52.18 51.07 -33.88
CA PRO A 30 51.79 50.65 -32.50
C PRO A 30 51.81 51.76 -31.38
N GLN A 31 51.06 51.54 -30.27
CA GLN A 31 51.26 52.05 -28.86
C GLN A 31 51.33 53.59 -28.57
N PRO A 32 51.34 54.09 -27.28
CA PRO A 32 51.24 53.44 -25.95
C PRO A 32 50.16 54.02 -24.98
N ASP A 33 50.22 53.55 -23.71
CA ASP A 33 49.80 54.17 -22.41
C ASP A 33 48.34 54.49 -22.02
N GLY A 34 47.94 53.93 -20.86
CA GLY A 34 47.30 54.67 -19.75
C GLY A 34 45.76 54.79 -19.70
N GLY A 35 45.13 54.23 -18.66
CA GLY A 35 43.72 54.50 -18.33
C GLY A 35 43.09 53.49 -17.37
N ALA A 36 42.07 53.91 -16.60
CA ALA A 36 41.39 53.06 -15.62
C ALA A 36 39.86 53.07 -15.80
N ALA A 37 39.24 51.94 -15.42
CA ALA A 37 37.84 51.76 -15.03
C ALA A 37 36.72 52.32 -15.93
N ALA A 38 35.99 51.41 -16.58
CA ALA A 38 34.55 51.51 -16.78
C ALA A 38 33.93 50.10 -16.68
N ALA A 39 32.99 49.90 -15.75
CA ALA A 39 32.14 48.72 -15.73
C ALA A 39 30.85 49.03 -16.53
N ALA A 40 30.39 48.09 -17.35
CA ALA A 40 29.10 48.24 -18.02
C ALA A 40 27.95 48.07 -17.01
N PRO A 41 26.86 48.85 -17.10
CA PRO A 41 25.64 48.55 -16.37
C PRO A 41 25.06 47.23 -16.90
N GLY A 42 24.56 46.38 -16.00
CA GLY A 42 24.02 45.07 -16.38
C GLY A 42 22.65 45.15 -17.03
N ASP A 43 22.35 44.14 -17.86
CA ASP A 43 21.01 43.90 -18.42
C ASP A 43 19.97 43.85 -17.28
N ASP A 44 18.87 44.61 -17.41
CA ASP A 44 17.68 44.40 -16.56
C ASP A 44 16.94 43.14 -17.02
N LEU A 45 16.44 42.36 -16.06
CA LEU A 45 15.89 41.03 -16.28
C LEU A 45 14.49 41.07 -16.90
N THR A 46 14.24 40.22 -17.90
CA THR A 46 12.94 40.12 -18.56
C THR A 46 12.04 39.07 -17.87
N PRO A 47 10.70 39.27 -17.80
CA PRO A 47 9.81 38.37 -17.06
C PRO A 47 9.85 36.90 -17.50
N HIS A 48 10.12 36.63 -18.78
CA HIS A 48 10.22 35.26 -19.30
C HIS A 48 11.37 34.45 -18.67
N GLU A 49 12.46 35.11 -18.26
CA GLU A 49 13.62 34.44 -17.67
C GLU A 49 13.38 33.92 -16.24
N ASN A 50 12.25 34.25 -15.60
CA ASN A 50 11.94 33.85 -14.24
C ASN A 50 11.03 32.60 -14.14
N GLY A 51 10.44 32.16 -15.26
CA GLY A 51 9.44 31.09 -15.30
C GLY A 51 9.99 29.67 -15.12
N PRO A 52 9.14 28.63 -15.29
CA PRO A 52 9.55 27.22 -15.29
C PRO A 52 10.48 26.88 -16.47
N ARG A 53 11.11 25.70 -16.42
CA ARG A 53 12.19 25.27 -17.34
C ARG A 53 11.83 25.37 -18.84
N SER A 54 10.57 25.16 -19.21
CA SER A 54 10.08 25.33 -20.59
C SER A 54 10.23 26.75 -21.17
N LEU A 55 10.45 27.76 -20.31
CA LEU A 55 10.69 29.15 -20.69
C LEU A 55 12.17 29.58 -20.52
N ARG A 56 13.05 28.69 -20.04
CA ARG A 56 14.47 28.96 -19.82
C ARG A 56 15.29 28.32 -20.94
N SER A 57 16.05 29.12 -21.69
CA SER A 57 17.15 28.56 -22.50
C SER A 57 18.32 28.17 -21.59
N ASP A 58 18.92 26.99 -21.78
CA ASP A 58 20.09 26.51 -21.01
C ASP A 58 21.37 27.39 -21.14
N VAL A 59 21.29 28.49 -21.90
CA VAL A 59 22.41 29.37 -22.28
C VAL A 59 22.82 30.37 -21.18
N ARG A 60 21.93 30.73 -20.23
CA ARG A 60 22.23 31.70 -19.16
C ARG A 60 21.59 31.36 -17.80
N ALA A 61 22.34 30.69 -16.93
CA ALA A 61 22.30 31.04 -15.50
C ALA A 61 23.16 32.31 -15.30
N PRO A 62 22.60 33.47 -14.89
CA PRO A 62 23.38 34.71 -14.81
C PRO A 62 24.42 34.65 -13.70
N LYS A 63 25.70 34.83 -14.03
CA LYS A 63 26.84 34.72 -13.08
C LYS A 63 27.03 35.93 -12.14
N ASP A 64 26.13 36.93 -12.25
CA ASP A 64 26.19 38.21 -11.54
C ASP A 64 24.77 38.66 -11.09
N TYR A 65 23.95 37.72 -10.61
CA TYR A 65 22.58 38.05 -10.16
C TYR A 65 22.58 38.85 -8.85
N LYS A 66 21.41 39.44 -8.50
CA LYS A 66 21.26 40.28 -7.31
C LYS A 66 20.27 39.64 -6.32
N VAL A 67 20.59 39.73 -5.04
CA VAL A 67 19.75 39.31 -3.91
C VAL A 67 19.49 40.50 -3.00
N LEU A 68 18.23 40.71 -2.62
CA LEU A 68 17.83 41.73 -1.64
C LEU A 68 17.64 41.06 -0.28
N VAL A 69 18.38 41.48 0.74
CA VAL A 69 18.24 40.99 2.12
C VAL A 69 17.50 42.05 2.94
N PHE A 70 16.24 41.76 3.24
CA PHE A 70 15.38 42.61 4.07
C PHE A 70 15.47 42.19 5.54
N THR A 71 15.60 43.18 6.42
CA THR A 71 15.84 42.97 7.86
C THR A 71 15.04 43.93 8.73
N LYS A 72 13.89 44.45 8.25
CA LYS A 72 12.97 45.28 9.06
C LYS A 72 12.24 44.39 10.08
N THR A 73 12.01 44.92 11.28
CA THR A 73 11.31 44.25 12.38
C THR A 73 10.41 45.26 13.07
N ALA A 74 9.09 45.04 13.11
CA ALA A 74 8.17 45.73 14.02
C ALA A 74 8.02 44.98 15.36
N GLY A 75 8.20 43.66 15.35
CA GLY A 75 8.38 42.83 16.53
C GLY A 75 9.82 42.77 17.06
N THR A 76 10.12 41.72 17.84
CA THR A 76 11.41 41.53 18.51
C THR A 76 12.55 41.28 17.51
N ARG A 77 13.56 42.14 17.53
CA ARG A 77 14.75 42.03 16.68
C ARG A 77 15.72 40.95 17.16
N ARG A 78 15.85 39.85 16.40
CA ARG A 78 16.81 38.77 16.70
C ARG A 78 18.28 39.25 16.57
N PRO A 79 19.18 38.99 17.54
CA PRO A 79 20.58 39.44 17.48
C PRO A 79 21.38 38.92 16.27
N SER A 80 21.07 37.70 15.83
CA SER A 80 21.77 36.98 14.75
C SER A 80 21.60 37.56 13.35
N ILE A 81 20.77 38.59 13.16
CA ILE A 81 20.63 39.32 11.88
C ILE A 81 22.00 39.81 11.38
N GLN A 82 22.91 40.21 12.27
CA GLN A 82 24.25 40.68 11.87
C GLN A 82 25.11 39.55 11.28
N ASP A 83 25.14 38.38 11.93
CA ASP A 83 25.85 37.20 11.43
C ASP A 83 25.21 36.66 10.13
N GLY A 84 23.88 36.67 10.02
CA GLY A 84 23.16 36.29 8.80
C GLY A 84 23.44 37.21 7.61
N VAL A 85 23.40 38.53 7.80
CA VAL A 85 23.80 39.51 6.78
C VAL A 85 25.26 39.31 6.37
N SER A 86 26.14 39.02 7.32
CA SER A 86 27.56 38.79 7.08
C SER A 86 27.79 37.50 6.27
N LEU A 87 27.12 36.41 6.63
CA LEU A 87 27.17 35.15 5.91
C LEU A 87 26.64 35.29 4.48
N ILE A 88 25.45 35.89 4.27
CA ILE A 88 24.86 35.99 2.92
C ILE A 88 25.74 36.84 2.00
N ARG A 89 26.36 37.92 2.51
CA ARG A 89 27.38 38.69 1.76
C ARG A 89 28.59 37.85 1.39
N ASP A 90 29.08 37.00 2.30
CA ASP A 90 30.22 36.11 2.03
C ASP A 90 29.89 34.92 1.14
N LEU A 91 28.64 34.47 1.13
CA LEU A 91 28.11 33.53 0.14
C LEU A 91 28.07 34.18 -1.25
N GLY A 92 27.54 35.40 -1.36
CA GLY A 92 27.47 36.15 -2.62
C GLY A 92 28.84 36.36 -3.29
N LYS A 93 29.82 36.84 -2.51
CA LYS A 93 31.23 36.99 -2.95
C LYS A 93 31.85 35.70 -3.50
N LYS A 94 31.40 34.53 -3.05
CA LYS A 94 31.97 33.22 -3.39
C LYS A 94 31.21 32.50 -4.51
N ASN A 95 29.95 32.86 -4.77
CA ASN A 95 29.03 32.09 -5.61
C ASN A 95 28.32 32.93 -6.71
N GLY A 96 28.85 34.11 -7.04
CA GLY A 96 28.39 34.89 -8.21
C GLY A 96 27.08 35.66 -7.99
N PHE A 97 26.87 36.22 -6.79
CA PHE A 97 25.74 37.13 -6.58
C PHE A 97 26.06 38.33 -5.69
N THR A 98 25.44 39.47 -6.02
CA THR A 98 25.54 40.72 -5.27
C THR A 98 24.42 40.82 -4.23
N VAL A 99 24.72 41.43 -3.08
CA VAL A 99 23.83 41.43 -1.90
C VAL A 99 23.55 42.87 -1.45
N THR A 100 22.36 43.36 -1.79
CA THR A 100 21.82 44.61 -1.26
C THR A 100 21.14 44.31 0.07
N VAL A 101 21.39 45.10 1.11
CA VAL A 101 20.79 44.88 2.45
C VAL A 101 20.02 46.13 2.84
N THR A 102 18.78 45.98 3.30
CA THR A 102 17.94 47.11 3.73
C THR A 102 17.07 46.81 4.95
N GLN A 103 16.68 47.89 5.63
CA GLN A 103 15.62 47.95 6.64
C GLN A 103 14.50 48.91 6.22
N ASP A 104 14.69 49.66 5.13
CA ASP A 104 13.69 50.53 4.55
C ASP A 104 12.72 49.73 3.67
N ALA A 105 11.44 49.76 4.03
CA ALA A 105 10.36 49.17 3.25
C ALA A 105 10.10 49.94 1.94
N GLY A 106 10.55 51.20 1.81
CA GLY A 106 10.53 51.96 0.55
C GLY A 106 11.29 51.28 -0.61
N ALA A 107 12.15 50.30 -0.31
CA ALA A 107 12.76 49.44 -1.31
C ALA A 107 11.77 48.52 -2.06
N PHE A 108 10.58 48.25 -1.50
CA PHE A 108 9.53 47.39 -2.08
C PHE A 108 8.67 48.18 -3.07
N THR A 109 9.23 48.38 -4.26
CA THR A 109 8.53 48.92 -5.44
C THR A 109 8.81 48.02 -6.63
N ALA A 110 7.86 47.85 -7.56
CA ALA A 110 8.01 46.92 -8.69
C ALA A 110 9.30 47.17 -9.49
N ALA A 111 9.58 48.44 -9.81
CA ALA A 111 10.78 48.86 -10.54
C ALA A 111 12.10 48.66 -9.77
N ASN A 112 12.06 48.41 -8.45
CA ASN A 112 13.24 48.06 -7.67
C ASN A 112 13.36 46.55 -7.42
N LEU A 113 12.24 45.87 -7.14
CA LEU A 113 12.19 44.42 -6.93
C LEU A 113 12.59 43.64 -8.19
N ALA A 114 12.22 44.11 -9.39
CA ALA A 114 12.60 43.51 -10.67
C ALA A 114 14.12 43.37 -10.91
N LYS A 115 14.96 44.09 -10.14
CA LYS A 115 16.43 44.01 -10.22
C LYS A 115 17.01 42.77 -9.53
N PHE A 116 16.22 42.06 -8.74
CA PHE A 116 16.64 40.97 -7.87
C PHE A 116 16.03 39.63 -8.32
N ARG A 117 16.81 38.55 -8.28
CA ARG A 117 16.28 37.20 -8.53
C ARG A 117 15.65 36.57 -7.28
N SER A 118 16.10 36.98 -6.09
CA SER A 118 15.57 36.54 -4.80
C SER A 118 15.53 37.67 -3.77
N VAL A 119 14.49 37.67 -2.94
CA VAL A 119 14.34 38.54 -1.76
C VAL A 119 14.35 37.68 -0.50
N VAL A 120 15.39 37.86 0.32
CA VAL A 120 15.56 37.18 1.60
C VAL A 120 14.90 38.00 2.71
N PHE A 121 13.92 37.41 3.40
CA PHE A 121 13.38 37.91 4.65
C PHE A 121 14.20 37.28 5.80
N LEU A 122 15.22 37.99 6.27
CA LEU A 122 16.15 37.49 7.28
C LEU A 122 15.72 37.98 8.67
N ASN A 123 15.08 37.09 9.44
CA ASN A 123 14.62 37.38 10.81
C ASN A 123 13.80 38.68 10.93
N THR A 124 12.94 38.92 9.94
CA THR A 124 11.86 39.93 10.00
C THR A 124 10.80 39.50 11.01
N THR A 125 10.00 40.43 11.56
CA THR A 125 8.93 40.11 12.53
C THR A 125 7.85 41.21 12.52
N GLY A 126 6.57 40.83 12.60
CA GLY A 126 5.41 41.73 12.60
C GLY A 126 5.02 42.29 11.23
N ASP A 127 4.14 43.30 11.25
CA ASP A 127 3.82 44.19 10.10
C ASP A 127 5.09 44.94 9.66
N VAL A 128 5.52 44.75 8.41
CA VAL A 128 6.72 45.41 7.87
C VAL A 128 6.54 46.06 6.50
N LEU A 129 5.48 45.77 5.75
CA LEU A 129 5.11 46.38 4.47
C LEU A 129 3.70 46.97 4.53
N ASN A 130 3.46 48.11 3.87
CA ASN A 130 2.10 48.61 3.65
C ASN A 130 1.49 48.07 2.35
N ALA A 131 0.17 48.23 2.15
CA ALA A 131 -0.58 47.75 0.98
C ALA A 131 0.04 48.03 -0.41
N ALA A 132 0.76 49.14 -0.60
CA ALA A 132 1.44 49.42 -1.87
C ALA A 132 2.74 48.63 -2.04
N GLN A 133 3.42 48.31 -0.93
CA GLN A 133 4.63 47.50 -0.86
C GLN A 133 4.30 46.01 -0.90
N GLU A 134 3.22 45.59 -0.23
CA GLU A 134 2.59 44.28 -0.34
C GLU A 134 2.27 43.96 -1.81
N ALA A 135 1.45 44.79 -2.47
CA ALA A 135 1.07 44.61 -3.87
C ALA A 135 2.27 44.60 -4.83
N ALA A 136 3.30 45.41 -4.56
CA ALA A 136 4.56 45.37 -5.32
C ALA A 136 5.32 44.05 -5.14
N PHE A 137 5.26 43.45 -3.95
CA PHE A 137 5.86 42.14 -3.68
C PHE A 137 5.04 40.98 -4.26
N GLU A 138 3.70 41.04 -4.23
CA GLU A 138 2.87 40.08 -4.95
C GLU A 138 3.20 40.09 -6.44
N GLY A 139 3.25 41.28 -7.05
CA GLY A 139 3.60 41.43 -8.47
C GLY A 139 4.99 40.89 -8.80
N TYR A 140 5.95 41.04 -7.89
CA TYR A 140 7.30 40.47 -8.02
C TYR A 140 7.29 38.94 -7.99
N VAL A 141 6.61 38.31 -7.03
CA VAL A 141 6.49 36.84 -6.96
C VAL A 141 5.70 36.30 -8.15
N LYS A 142 4.60 36.96 -8.53
CA LYS A 142 3.77 36.62 -9.71
C LYS A 142 4.53 36.77 -11.04
N ALA A 143 5.56 37.63 -11.09
CA ALA A 143 6.52 37.73 -12.19
C ALA A 143 7.70 36.73 -12.07
N GLY A 144 7.54 35.66 -11.27
CA GLY A 144 8.50 34.57 -11.09
C GLY A 144 9.68 34.87 -10.16
N GLY A 145 9.58 35.93 -9.35
CA GLY A 145 10.56 36.30 -8.34
C GLY A 145 10.69 35.25 -7.22
N GLY A 146 11.91 35.09 -6.69
CA GLY A 146 12.20 34.22 -5.56
C GLY A 146 12.00 34.90 -4.20
N TRP A 147 11.52 34.14 -3.22
CA TRP A 147 11.51 34.50 -1.80
C TRP A 147 12.26 33.46 -0.96
N THR A 148 12.98 33.93 0.04
CA THR A 148 13.72 33.10 1.00
C THR A 148 13.43 33.60 2.42
N GLY A 149 12.62 32.87 3.18
CA GLY A 149 12.38 33.14 4.60
C GLY A 149 13.39 32.44 5.49
N VAL A 150 13.93 33.16 6.49
CA VAL A 150 14.87 32.62 7.48
C VAL A 150 14.36 32.88 8.90
N HIS A 151 14.19 31.80 9.66
CA HIS A 151 13.70 31.73 11.04
C HIS A 151 12.50 32.65 11.30
N ALA A 152 12.70 33.83 11.90
CA ALA A 152 11.59 34.67 12.36
C ALA A 152 10.72 35.26 11.25
N ALA A 153 11.09 35.06 9.97
CA ALA A 153 10.19 35.27 8.83
C ALA A 153 8.81 34.60 8.97
N ALA A 154 8.65 33.56 9.80
CA ALA A 154 7.36 32.96 10.14
C ALA A 154 6.50 33.75 11.17
N GLU A 155 7.03 34.82 11.77
CA GLU A 155 6.35 35.81 12.62
C GLU A 155 6.02 37.11 11.85
N THR A 156 6.13 37.11 10.52
CA THR A 156 6.01 38.31 9.66
C THR A 156 4.65 38.34 8.95
N GLU A 157 4.07 39.55 8.78
CA GLU A 157 2.81 39.82 8.05
C GLU A 157 1.65 38.86 8.38
N THR A 158 1.31 38.69 9.66
CA THR A 158 0.35 37.67 10.15
C THR A 158 -1.06 37.76 9.55
N ASP A 159 -1.43 38.95 9.08
CA ASP A 159 -2.80 39.29 8.67
C ASP A 159 -2.93 39.38 7.13
N TRP A 160 -1.81 39.39 6.40
CA TRP A 160 -1.78 39.45 4.93
C TRP A 160 -1.79 38.04 4.32
N GLN A 161 -2.96 37.64 3.83
CA GLN A 161 -3.22 36.29 3.33
C GLN A 161 -2.21 35.79 2.28
N PHE A 162 -1.72 36.66 1.38
CA PHE A 162 -0.75 36.25 0.37
C PHE A 162 0.59 35.82 0.99
N TYR A 163 1.09 36.52 2.02
CA TYR A 163 2.32 36.14 2.70
C TYR A 163 2.12 34.88 3.56
N GLN A 164 0.98 34.77 4.26
CA GLN A 164 0.63 33.55 5.00
C GLN A 164 0.58 32.32 4.08
N GLN A 165 0.02 32.47 2.88
CA GLN A 165 0.04 31.44 1.85
C GLN A 165 1.44 31.22 1.28
N LEU A 166 2.23 32.26 0.98
CA LEU A 166 3.61 32.16 0.47
C LEU A 166 4.53 31.37 1.42
N LEU A 167 4.40 31.64 2.73
CA LEU A 167 5.09 30.96 3.82
C LEU A 167 4.59 29.50 4.00
N GLY A 168 3.28 29.27 3.90
CA GLY A 168 2.64 27.95 4.04
C GLY A 168 2.13 27.64 5.45
N ALA A 169 2.89 27.97 6.50
CA ALA A 169 2.39 27.90 7.89
C ALA A 169 3.10 28.92 8.80
N ARG A 170 2.33 29.65 9.62
CA ARG A 170 2.87 30.64 10.57
C ARG A 170 3.34 30.01 11.85
N ALA A 171 4.29 30.67 12.52
CA ALA A 171 4.68 30.29 13.87
C ALA A 171 3.50 30.47 14.85
N THR A 172 3.30 29.50 15.73
CA THR A 172 2.31 29.54 16.84
C THR A 172 2.96 29.59 18.22
N GLY A 173 4.22 29.21 18.31
CA GLY A 173 5.02 29.16 19.52
C GLY A 173 6.44 28.74 19.20
N ALA A 174 7.34 28.88 20.16
CA ALA A 174 8.73 28.48 20.04
C ALA A 174 9.24 27.89 21.35
N SER A 175 10.20 26.98 21.26
CA SER A 175 10.98 26.51 22.42
C SER A 175 12.04 27.53 22.84
N GLY A 176 12.65 27.34 24.02
CA GLY A 176 13.93 28.01 24.30
C GLY A 176 15.03 27.49 23.38
N VAL A 177 16.12 28.26 23.23
CA VAL A 177 17.29 27.83 22.44
C VAL A 177 17.90 26.55 23.04
N GLN A 178 17.81 25.45 22.32
CA GLN A 178 18.21 24.11 22.80
C GLN A 178 18.74 23.22 21.66
N GLN A 179 19.48 22.17 22.02
CA GLN A 179 19.97 21.21 21.04
C GLN A 179 18.82 20.35 20.50
N GLY A 180 18.77 20.18 19.18
CA GLY A 180 17.84 19.30 18.47
C GLY A 180 18.51 18.66 17.26
N THR A 181 17.95 17.56 16.75
CA THR A 181 18.45 16.87 15.55
C THR A 181 17.43 16.95 14.44
N VAL A 182 17.80 17.63 13.36
CA VAL A 182 17.02 17.72 12.13
C VAL A 182 17.26 16.47 11.28
N ASP A 183 16.19 15.82 10.83
CA ASP A 183 16.22 14.79 9.81
C ASP A 183 15.98 15.45 8.44
N VAL A 184 16.97 15.35 7.56
CA VAL A 184 17.02 15.98 6.25
C VAL A 184 16.46 15.00 5.23
N ALA A 185 15.12 14.92 5.23
CA ALA A 185 14.34 13.93 4.49
C ALA A 185 14.67 13.91 2.99
N ASP A 186 14.73 15.10 2.39
CA ASP A 186 15.14 15.26 1.01
C ASP A 186 16.67 15.19 0.84
N ARG A 187 17.09 14.52 -0.23
CA ARG A 187 18.50 14.27 -0.59
C ARG A 187 18.90 14.86 -1.93
N ALA A 188 17.96 15.44 -2.69
CA ALA A 188 18.16 15.89 -4.07
C ALA A 188 18.16 17.43 -4.23
N HIS A 189 17.35 18.17 -3.45
CA HIS A 189 17.29 19.64 -3.62
C HIS A 189 18.63 20.31 -3.24
N PRO A 190 19.05 21.39 -3.94
CA PRO A 190 20.32 22.09 -3.71
C PRO A 190 20.59 22.57 -2.27
N SER A 191 19.56 22.74 -1.45
CA SER A 191 19.71 23.12 -0.03
C SER A 191 19.93 21.93 0.92
N THR A 192 19.92 20.69 0.45
CA THR A 192 19.86 19.47 1.30
C THR A 192 20.78 18.36 0.80
N GLU A 193 21.03 18.24 -0.50
CA GLU A 193 21.96 17.28 -1.13
C GLU A 193 23.31 17.15 -0.42
N THR A 194 24.00 18.26 -0.17
CA THR A 194 25.33 18.27 0.48
C THR A 194 25.31 18.48 2.01
N VAL A 195 24.13 18.39 2.64
CA VAL A 195 23.89 18.38 4.09
C VAL A 195 23.79 16.91 4.56
N PRO A 196 24.27 16.51 5.76
CA PRO A 196 24.09 15.14 6.26
C PRO A 196 22.62 14.84 6.59
N ARG A 197 22.18 13.58 6.45
CA ARG A 197 20.81 13.13 6.77
C ARG A 197 20.37 13.51 8.19
N ASN A 198 21.26 13.35 9.17
CA ASN A 198 21.04 13.83 10.54
C ASN A 198 21.89 15.08 10.77
N LEU A 199 21.26 16.21 11.08
CA LEU A 199 21.92 17.49 11.36
C LEU A 199 21.55 17.98 12.77
N THR A 200 22.47 17.79 13.72
CA THR A 200 22.33 18.34 15.07
C THR A 200 22.73 19.82 15.11
N LEU A 201 21.85 20.66 15.66
CA LEU A 201 22.03 22.10 15.85
C LEU A 201 21.53 22.52 17.24
N THR A 202 21.90 23.71 17.68
CA THR A 202 21.32 24.38 18.84
C THR A 202 20.53 25.58 18.34
N GLU A 203 19.21 25.56 18.50
CA GLU A 203 18.27 26.53 17.91
C GLU A 203 17.04 26.78 18.78
N GLU A 204 16.34 27.88 18.50
CA GLU A 204 14.95 28.12 18.87
C GLU A 204 14.04 27.37 17.88
N TRP A 205 13.37 26.31 18.34
CA TRP A 205 12.52 25.46 17.48
C TRP A 205 11.06 25.92 17.51
N TYR A 206 10.51 26.27 16.35
CA TYR A 206 9.11 26.70 16.20
C TYR A 206 8.12 25.52 16.20
N THR A 207 6.93 25.79 16.73
CA THR A 207 5.68 25.11 16.36
C THR A 207 4.93 25.95 15.33
N TYR A 208 4.23 25.29 14.40
CA TYR A 208 3.51 25.94 13.31
C TYR A 208 1.99 25.80 13.45
N SER A 209 1.23 26.61 12.71
CA SER A 209 -0.24 26.59 12.73
C SER A 209 -0.87 25.37 12.07
N GLN A 210 -0.12 24.70 11.19
CA GLN A 210 -0.49 23.50 10.48
C GLN A 210 0.78 22.78 10.02
N ASN A 211 0.69 21.48 9.73
CA ASN A 211 1.75 20.78 9.00
C ASN A 211 1.69 21.19 7.52
N VAL A 212 2.84 21.47 6.90
CA VAL A 212 2.96 21.85 5.48
C VAL A 212 3.14 20.66 4.54
N ARG A 213 3.41 19.45 5.06
CA ARG A 213 3.53 18.23 4.25
C ARG A 213 2.23 17.98 3.47
N GLY A 214 2.35 17.59 2.21
CA GLY A 214 1.22 17.45 1.29
C GLY A 214 0.80 18.75 0.59
N GLN A 215 1.08 19.93 1.18
CA GLN A 215 0.81 21.25 0.59
C GLN A 215 2.09 21.98 0.13
N SER A 216 3.26 21.58 0.59
CA SER A 216 4.58 22.10 0.24
C SER A 216 5.61 20.98 0.30
N HIS A 217 6.74 21.14 -0.39
CA HIS A 217 7.78 20.13 -0.35
C HIS A 217 8.62 20.24 0.94
N VAL A 218 8.53 19.24 1.81
CA VAL A 218 9.29 19.18 3.08
C VAL A 218 10.70 18.70 2.80
N LEU A 219 11.66 19.61 2.98
CA LEU A 219 13.07 19.38 2.79
C LEU A 219 13.70 18.73 4.04
N ALA A 220 13.27 19.17 5.23
CA ALA A 220 13.75 18.66 6.51
C ALA A 220 12.74 18.87 7.65
N ALA A 221 12.78 18.00 8.66
CA ALA A 221 11.93 18.03 9.86
C ALA A 221 12.76 17.86 11.14
N LEU A 222 12.26 18.36 12.28
CA LEU A 222 12.87 18.11 13.60
C LEU A 222 12.49 16.71 14.09
N ARG A 223 13.46 15.87 14.47
CA ARG A 223 13.17 14.59 15.15
C ARG A 223 12.75 14.87 16.58
N ASN A 224 11.44 14.86 16.81
CA ASN A 224 10.80 15.03 18.11
C ASN A 224 10.58 13.66 18.79
N PRO A 225 10.95 13.46 20.08
CA PRO A 225 10.67 12.21 20.80
C PRO A 225 9.19 11.81 20.88
N ALA A 226 8.26 12.76 20.76
CA ALA A 226 6.83 12.48 20.65
C ALA A 226 6.41 11.94 19.26
N ASN A 227 7.36 11.73 18.34
CA ASN A 227 7.17 11.25 16.96
C ASN A 227 6.18 12.06 16.10
N THR A 228 5.83 13.28 16.51
CA THR A 228 5.06 14.22 15.70
C THR A 228 5.89 14.78 14.54
N ASP A 229 5.40 14.68 13.30
CA ASP A 229 6.04 15.29 12.13
C ASP A 229 6.07 16.82 12.27
N GLN A 230 7.28 17.39 12.32
CA GLN A 230 7.52 18.80 12.59
C GLN A 230 8.49 19.37 11.54
N PRO A 231 8.02 19.74 10.33
CA PRO A 231 8.85 20.37 9.30
C PRO A 231 9.59 21.60 9.83
N VAL A 232 10.87 21.73 9.47
CA VAL A 232 11.72 22.90 9.79
C VAL A 232 12.34 23.54 8.55
N ALA A 233 12.29 22.89 7.40
CA ALA A 233 12.60 23.53 6.12
C ALA A 233 11.71 22.96 5.02
N TRP A 234 11.22 23.83 4.13
CA TRP A 234 10.37 23.45 3.02
C TRP A 234 10.47 24.45 1.87
N CYS A 235 10.02 24.03 0.70
CA CYS A 235 9.93 24.88 -0.48
C CYS A 235 8.68 24.57 -1.31
N LYS A 236 8.32 25.48 -2.20
CA LYS A 236 7.22 25.31 -3.15
C LYS A 236 7.33 26.28 -4.33
N ASP A 237 6.85 25.82 -5.47
CA ASP A 237 6.47 26.72 -6.57
C ASP A 237 5.14 27.42 -6.19
N TYR A 238 5.02 28.72 -6.42
CA TYR A 238 3.89 29.51 -5.91
C TYR A 238 3.53 30.71 -6.80
N GLN A 239 2.37 30.62 -7.46
CA GLN A 239 1.85 31.64 -8.38
C GLN A 239 2.87 32.11 -9.44
N GLY A 240 3.69 31.17 -9.93
CA GLY A 240 4.79 31.43 -10.89
C GLY A 240 6.14 31.73 -10.25
N GLY A 241 6.16 32.21 -9.00
CA GLY A 241 7.37 32.44 -8.20
C GLY A 241 7.84 31.21 -7.44
N ARG A 242 8.91 31.36 -6.66
CA ARG A 242 9.53 30.29 -5.86
C ARG A 242 9.64 30.71 -4.40
N SER A 243 9.08 29.90 -3.50
CA SER A 243 9.14 30.09 -2.06
C SER A 243 10.04 29.03 -1.42
N TRP A 244 11.02 29.46 -0.64
CA TRP A 244 11.85 28.59 0.20
C TRP A 244 11.88 29.16 1.62
N TYR A 245 11.69 28.31 2.63
CA TYR A 245 11.71 28.70 4.02
C TYR A 245 12.54 27.72 4.85
N THR A 246 13.25 28.26 5.84
CA THR A 246 13.88 27.48 6.91
C THR A 246 13.60 28.13 8.26
N GLY A 247 13.16 27.34 9.24
CA GLY A 247 13.01 27.74 10.64
C GLY A 247 14.34 27.84 11.39
N LEU A 248 15.43 27.43 10.76
CA LEU A 248 16.80 27.56 11.25
C LEU A 248 17.32 28.99 11.05
N GLY A 249 18.23 29.43 11.91
CA GLY A 249 18.84 30.76 11.85
C GLY A 249 18.44 31.71 12.98
N HIS A 250 17.92 31.21 14.12
CA HIS A 250 17.86 32.00 15.36
C HIS A 250 19.27 32.24 15.89
N SER A 251 20.03 31.16 16.04
CA SER A 251 21.27 31.12 16.80
C SER A 251 22.44 31.59 15.96
N ILE A 252 23.32 32.35 16.59
CA ILE A 252 24.56 32.86 15.97
C ILE A 252 25.46 31.68 15.55
N GLU A 253 25.40 30.59 16.30
CA GLU A 253 26.13 29.33 16.10
C GLU A 253 25.77 28.64 14.77
N SER A 254 24.52 28.73 14.32
CA SER A 254 24.09 28.15 13.03
C SER A 254 24.79 28.82 11.85
N TYR A 255 24.92 30.15 11.85
CA TYR A 255 25.69 30.89 10.84
C TYR A 255 27.18 30.51 10.81
N ARG A 256 27.70 29.88 11.88
CA ARG A 256 29.05 29.32 11.95
C ARG A 256 29.12 27.85 11.50
N ASN A 257 28.02 27.10 11.53
CA ASN A 257 27.95 25.70 11.10
C ASN A 257 28.03 25.56 9.57
N ASN A 258 28.97 24.75 9.06
CA ASN A 258 29.20 24.62 7.61
C ASN A 258 28.04 23.97 6.83
N ASN A 259 27.22 23.15 7.47
CA ASN A 259 26.08 22.50 6.82
C ASN A 259 24.91 23.49 6.68
N PHE A 260 24.66 24.33 7.68
CA PHE A 260 23.68 25.42 7.57
C PHE A 260 24.10 26.46 6.50
N LYS A 261 25.40 26.76 6.36
CA LYS A 261 25.90 27.63 5.28
C LYS A 261 25.58 27.09 3.88
N LYS A 262 25.69 25.76 3.68
CA LYS A 262 25.28 25.10 2.43
C LYS A 262 23.77 25.16 2.24
N HIS A 263 23.00 24.86 3.28
CA HIS A 263 21.54 24.89 3.26
C HIS A 263 21.00 26.26 2.83
N LEU A 264 21.50 27.33 3.47
CA LEU A 264 21.11 28.71 3.13
C LEU A 264 21.60 29.13 1.74
N LEU A 265 22.78 28.68 1.30
CA LEU A 265 23.28 28.94 -0.06
C LEU A 265 22.37 28.30 -1.12
N GLY A 266 22.08 27.01 -1.00
CA GLY A 266 21.22 26.28 -1.94
C GLY A 266 19.79 26.82 -1.95
N GLY A 267 19.26 27.23 -0.79
CA GLY A 267 17.94 27.88 -0.69
C GLY A 267 17.87 29.23 -1.42
N ILE A 268 18.91 30.05 -1.30
CA ILE A 268 19.03 31.34 -2.02
C ILE A 268 19.24 31.12 -3.52
N GLN A 269 20.04 30.12 -3.92
CA GLN A 269 20.28 29.79 -5.33
C GLN A 269 19.03 29.23 -6.01
N TRP A 270 18.29 28.34 -5.33
CA TRP A 270 17.06 27.77 -5.88
C TRP A 270 15.93 28.80 -5.95
N SER A 271 15.71 29.62 -4.91
CA SER A 271 14.70 30.68 -4.99
C SER A 271 15.03 31.70 -6.09
N ALA A 272 16.32 32.04 -6.25
CA ALA A 272 16.82 32.84 -7.38
C ALA A 272 16.67 32.18 -8.76
N GLY A 273 16.36 30.89 -8.84
CA GLY A 273 16.19 30.16 -10.10
C GLY A 273 17.49 29.92 -10.86
N VAL A 274 18.64 29.88 -10.18
CA VAL A 274 19.96 29.66 -10.80
C VAL A 274 20.50 28.23 -10.61
N VAL A 275 19.77 27.40 -9.87
CA VAL A 275 19.94 25.95 -9.77
C VAL A 275 18.55 25.29 -9.82
N GLU A 276 18.48 24.08 -10.38
CA GLU A 276 17.24 23.31 -10.45
C GLU A 276 17.05 22.47 -9.17
N GLY A 277 15.80 22.13 -8.86
CA GLY A 277 15.43 21.32 -7.70
C GLY A 277 13.91 21.23 -7.59
N ASP A 278 13.36 20.06 -7.25
CA ASP A 278 11.93 19.84 -7.35
C ASP A 278 11.18 20.07 -6.02
N CYS A 279 10.55 21.22 -5.91
CA CYS A 279 9.69 21.58 -4.78
C CYS A 279 8.23 21.11 -4.91
N GLY A 280 7.99 20.05 -5.69
CA GLY A 280 6.69 19.40 -5.81
C GLY A 280 6.61 17.97 -5.25
N ALA A 281 7.73 17.34 -4.84
CA ALA A 281 7.79 15.89 -4.62
C ALA A 281 6.96 15.36 -3.44
N THR A 282 6.69 16.17 -2.40
CA THR A 282 5.77 15.82 -1.29
C THR A 282 4.53 16.71 -1.27
N VAL A 283 4.07 17.17 -2.43
CA VAL A 283 2.81 17.89 -2.61
C VAL A 283 1.82 16.93 -3.25
N LEU A 284 0.74 16.59 -2.53
CA LEU A 284 -0.18 15.51 -2.92
C LEU A 284 -0.94 15.83 -4.21
N GLY A 285 -1.22 17.12 -4.46
CA GLY A 285 -1.85 17.58 -5.72
C GLY A 285 -1.01 17.37 -6.97
N ASN A 286 0.29 17.04 -6.85
CA ASN A 286 1.13 16.64 -7.99
C ASN A 286 1.09 15.12 -8.26
N TYR A 287 0.11 14.40 -7.75
CA TYR A 287 -0.05 12.96 -7.97
C TYR A 287 -1.49 12.64 -8.41
N GLU A 288 -1.61 11.61 -9.25
CA GLU A 288 -2.88 11.00 -9.67
C GLU A 288 -2.82 9.48 -9.45
N LYS A 289 -3.88 8.91 -8.87
CA LYS A 289 -4.19 7.47 -8.94
C LYS A 289 -5.14 7.33 -10.13
N VAL A 290 -4.74 6.56 -11.14
CA VAL A 290 -5.53 6.35 -12.36
C VAL A 290 -5.84 4.88 -12.46
N THR A 291 -7.13 4.56 -12.41
CA THR A 291 -7.65 3.20 -12.61
C THR A 291 -7.47 2.79 -14.07
N LEU A 292 -6.92 1.60 -14.29
CA LEU A 292 -6.66 1.00 -15.60
C LEU A 292 -7.68 -0.09 -15.94
N ASN A 293 -8.16 -0.79 -14.92
CA ASN A 293 -9.28 -1.72 -14.99
C ASN A 293 -9.92 -1.83 -13.60
N ASP A 294 -11.18 -1.43 -13.50
CA ASP A 294 -12.07 -1.52 -12.33
C ASP A 294 -12.88 -2.83 -12.27
N GLU A 295 -12.60 -3.78 -13.18
CA GLU A 295 -13.08 -5.16 -13.11
C GLU A 295 -11.91 -6.16 -13.31
N PRO A 296 -10.90 -6.21 -12.43
CA PRO A 296 -9.72 -7.07 -12.59
C PRO A 296 -10.00 -8.56 -12.33
N GLY A 297 -11.07 -8.89 -11.59
CA GLY A 297 -11.34 -10.22 -11.07
C GLY A 297 -10.95 -10.33 -9.60
N GLU A 298 -10.35 -11.44 -9.20
CA GLU A 298 -9.75 -11.68 -7.87
C GLU A 298 -8.22 -11.57 -8.00
N PRO A 299 -7.64 -10.36 -8.02
CA PRO A 299 -6.28 -10.13 -8.53
C PRO A 299 -5.19 -10.67 -7.60
N MET A 300 -4.07 -11.15 -8.18
CA MET A 300 -2.92 -11.66 -7.42
C MET A 300 -1.60 -10.97 -7.78
N SER A 301 -1.13 -11.08 -9.03
CA SER A 301 0.15 -10.51 -9.47
C SER A 301 -0.01 -9.75 -10.78
N LEU A 302 0.89 -8.78 -10.99
CA LEU A 302 1.10 -8.06 -12.24
C LEU A 302 2.56 -8.16 -12.69
N ALA A 303 2.80 -7.86 -13.96
CA ALA A 303 4.11 -7.59 -14.55
C ALA A 303 3.97 -6.55 -15.68
N VAL A 304 4.75 -5.48 -15.63
CA VAL A 304 4.74 -4.39 -16.62
C VAL A 304 5.63 -4.75 -17.80
N LEU A 305 5.06 -4.80 -18.99
CA LEU A 305 5.80 -5.13 -20.20
C LEU A 305 6.69 -3.95 -20.64
N PRO A 306 7.81 -4.19 -21.36
CA PRO A 306 8.69 -3.13 -21.86
C PRO A 306 8.05 -2.12 -22.83
N ASP A 307 6.81 -2.37 -23.26
CA ASP A 307 6.00 -1.49 -24.11
C ASP A 307 4.86 -0.75 -23.35
N GLY A 308 4.79 -0.91 -22.02
CA GLY A 308 3.81 -0.22 -21.16
C GLY A 308 2.46 -0.93 -21.03
N ARG A 309 2.25 -2.05 -21.73
CA ARG A 309 1.14 -2.99 -21.44
C ARG A 309 1.39 -3.66 -20.07
N VAL A 310 0.34 -4.14 -19.41
CA VAL A 310 0.46 -4.83 -18.11
C VAL A 310 -0.20 -6.19 -18.19
N LEU A 311 0.57 -7.25 -17.96
CA LEU A 311 0.01 -8.56 -17.65
C LEU A 311 -0.42 -8.56 -16.18
N HIS A 312 -1.60 -9.09 -15.89
CA HIS A 312 -2.00 -9.42 -14.52
C HIS A 312 -2.80 -10.72 -14.48
N ASN A 313 -2.96 -11.29 -13.30
CA ASN A 313 -3.68 -12.56 -13.13
C ASN A 313 -4.63 -12.55 -11.94
N THR A 314 -5.66 -13.40 -12.03
CA THR A 314 -6.56 -13.72 -10.92
C THR A 314 -6.16 -15.02 -10.23
N ARG A 315 -6.57 -15.22 -8.97
CA ARG A 315 -6.31 -16.49 -8.25
C ARG A 315 -6.99 -17.68 -8.92
N ASN A 316 -8.22 -17.51 -9.40
CA ASN A 316 -8.95 -18.56 -10.14
C ASN A 316 -8.37 -18.95 -11.52
N GLY A 317 -7.28 -18.30 -11.95
CA GLY A 317 -6.44 -18.76 -13.08
C GLY A 317 -6.55 -17.95 -14.37
N GLU A 318 -7.32 -16.86 -14.42
CA GLU A 318 -7.30 -15.97 -15.57
C GLU A 318 -5.98 -15.21 -15.66
N VAL A 319 -5.49 -15.03 -16.88
CA VAL A 319 -4.43 -14.07 -17.21
C VAL A 319 -5.02 -13.02 -18.14
N ARG A 320 -4.83 -11.77 -17.77
CA ARG A 320 -5.38 -10.57 -18.43
C ARG A 320 -4.23 -9.69 -18.92
N LEU A 321 -4.50 -8.91 -19.97
CA LEU A 321 -3.53 -7.99 -20.57
C LEU A 321 -4.18 -6.61 -20.72
N TYR A 322 -3.76 -5.65 -19.90
CA TYR A 322 -4.10 -4.24 -20.10
C TYR A 322 -3.25 -3.65 -21.24
N ASP A 323 -3.90 -2.97 -22.19
CA ASP A 323 -3.25 -2.26 -23.29
C ASP A 323 -3.56 -0.74 -23.27
N PRO A 324 -2.57 0.14 -22.98
CA PRO A 324 -2.78 1.59 -22.94
C PRO A 324 -3.13 2.22 -24.30
N ALA A 325 -2.98 1.51 -25.42
CA ALA A 325 -3.43 1.98 -26.73
C ALA A 325 -4.95 1.85 -26.93
N THR A 326 -5.62 1.02 -26.13
CA THR A 326 -7.07 0.76 -26.22
C THR A 326 -7.84 1.07 -24.93
N GLY A 327 -7.18 1.02 -23.78
CA GLY A 327 -7.83 1.07 -22.46
C GLY A 327 -8.53 -0.24 -22.07
N ALA A 328 -8.33 -1.32 -22.83
CA ALA A 328 -8.95 -2.62 -22.57
C ALA A 328 -8.04 -3.52 -21.73
N SER A 329 -8.64 -4.36 -20.88
CA SER A 329 -7.95 -5.38 -20.06
C SER A 329 -8.60 -6.78 -20.17
N PRO A 330 -8.78 -7.34 -21.38
CA PRO A 330 -9.43 -8.63 -21.58
C PRO A 330 -8.64 -9.80 -20.96
N VAL A 331 -9.36 -10.89 -20.65
CA VAL A 331 -8.78 -12.22 -20.40
C VAL A 331 -8.18 -12.73 -21.70
N ILE A 332 -6.88 -13.07 -21.68
CA ILE A 332 -6.15 -13.59 -22.84
C ILE A 332 -5.89 -15.10 -22.75
N THR A 333 -5.94 -15.69 -21.55
CA THR A 333 -5.75 -17.13 -21.30
C THR A 333 -6.31 -17.50 -19.91
N THR A 334 -6.77 -18.73 -19.73
CA THR A 334 -7.12 -19.29 -18.41
C THR A 334 -6.28 -20.53 -18.13
N VAL A 335 -5.60 -20.57 -16.99
CA VAL A 335 -4.78 -21.68 -16.52
C VAL A 335 -5.64 -22.61 -15.63
N PRO A 336 -5.74 -23.92 -15.89
CA PRO A 336 -6.53 -24.83 -15.06
C PRO A 336 -5.91 -25.05 -13.66
N VAL A 337 -6.46 -24.37 -12.65
CA VAL A 337 -5.96 -24.39 -11.26
C VAL A 337 -6.92 -25.04 -10.26
N TYR A 338 -6.37 -25.53 -9.14
CA TYR A 338 -7.07 -25.85 -7.89
C TYR A 338 -7.14 -24.58 -7.03
N THR A 339 -8.26 -24.35 -6.33
CA THR A 339 -8.61 -23.02 -5.76
C THR A 339 -9.17 -23.07 -4.33
N HIS A 340 -8.88 -24.13 -3.60
CA HIS A 340 -9.25 -24.27 -2.18
C HIS A 340 -8.37 -23.36 -1.31
N ASP A 341 -8.86 -22.86 -0.17
CA ASP A 341 -8.13 -21.92 0.68
C ASP A 341 -7.47 -20.76 -0.12
N GLU A 342 -6.17 -20.49 0.10
CA GLU A 342 -5.35 -19.53 -0.64
C GLU A 342 -4.90 -20.02 -2.03
N ASP A 343 -5.13 -21.27 -2.43
CA ASP A 343 -4.54 -21.83 -3.67
C ASP A 343 -5.09 -21.22 -4.95
N GLY A 344 -4.30 -21.33 -6.03
CA GLY A 344 -4.68 -20.81 -7.35
C GLY A 344 -3.47 -20.51 -8.22
N LEU A 345 -3.62 -19.57 -9.15
CA LEU A 345 -2.52 -18.93 -9.87
C LEU A 345 -2.00 -17.74 -9.05
N GLN A 346 -0.81 -17.87 -8.50
CA GLN A 346 -0.24 -16.90 -7.55
C GLN A 346 0.58 -15.80 -8.21
N THR A 347 1.07 -16.04 -9.43
CA THR A 347 1.96 -15.11 -10.12
C THR A 347 1.94 -15.25 -11.62
N VAL A 348 1.94 -14.10 -12.30
CA VAL A 348 2.56 -13.87 -13.61
C VAL A 348 3.78 -12.96 -13.43
N SER A 349 4.90 -13.32 -14.07
CA SER A 349 6.17 -12.57 -14.05
C SER A 349 6.88 -12.75 -15.40
N ILE A 350 7.71 -11.79 -15.82
CA ILE A 350 8.37 -11.83 -17.14
C ILE A 350 9.87 -12.13 -17.03
N ASP A 351 10.40 -12.83 -18.03
CA ASP A 351 11.84 -13.05 -18.16
C ASP A 351 12.57 -11.71 -18.42
N PRO A 352 13.78 -11.46 -17.85
CA PRO A 352 14.51 -10.22 -18.11
C PRO A 352 14.79 -9.94 -19.60
N ASP A 353 14.88 -10.98 -20.43
CA ASP A 353 15.04 -10.87 -21.89
C ASP A 353 13.68 -10.89 -22.65
N PHE A 354 12.54 -10.69 -21.99
CA PHE A 354 11.16 -10.85 -22.53
C PHE A 354 10.93 -10.11 -23.86
N ALA A 355 11.49 -8.91 -24.03
CA ALA A 355 11.40 -8.14 -25.27
C ALA A 355 11.88 -8.93 -26.51
N THR A 356 12.80 -9.88 -26.31
CA THR A 356 13.31 -10.78 -27.35
C THR A 356 12.77 -12.21 -27.25
N ASN A 357 12.55 -12.71 -26.04
CA ASN A 357 12.29 -14.14 -25.81
C ASN A 357 10.83 -14.48 -25.49
N LYS A 358 10.00 -13.50 -25.09
CA LYS A 358 8.57 -13.64 -24.77
C LYS A 358 8.23 -14.79 -23.80
N TRP A 359 9.10 -15.10 -22.83
CA TRP A 359 8.80 -16.04 -21.75
C TRP A 359 8.08 -15.35 -20.58
N VAL A 360 6.93 -15.90 -20.18
CA VAL A 360 6.20 -15.54 -18.97
C VAL A 360 6.30 -16.71 -17.99
N TYR A 361 6.71 -16.44 -16.76
CA TYR A 361 6.73 -17.38 -15.65
C TYR A 361 5.39 -17.36 -14.92
N ILE A 362 4.93 -18.54 -14.53
CA ILE A 362 3.72 -18.74 -13.73
C ILE A 362 4.04 -19.66 -12.54
N TYR A 363 3.45 -19.35 -11.39
CA TYR A 363 3.46 -20.24 -10.22
C TYR A 363 2.02 -20.53 -9.81
N TYR A 364 1.63 -21.80 -9.81
CA TYR A 364 0.22 -22.18 -9.72
C TYR A 364 -0.03 -23.51 -9.02
N ALA A 365 -1.24 -23.68 -8.50
CA ALA A 365 -1.77 -24.93 -7.97
C ALA A 365 -2.41 -25.76 -9.09
N PRO A 366 -1.75 -26.81 -9.63
CA PRO A 366 -2.37 -27.69 -10.62
C PRO A 366 -3.54 -28.48 -10.02
N ARG A 367 -4.54 -28.79 -10.85
CA ARG A 367 -5.57 -29.78 -10.49
C ARG A 367 -4.96 -31.17 -10.41
N LEU A 368 -5.07 -31.80 -9.24
CA LEU A 368 -4.61 -33.16 -8.95
C LEU A 368 -5.82 -34.06 -8.61
N ASN A 369 -5.57 -35.27 -8.10
CA ASN A 369 -6.60 -36.14 -7.53
C ASN A 369 -6.88 -35.87 -6.05
N THR A 370 -6.62 -34.65 -5.57
CA THR A 370 -7.00 -34.19 -4.23
C THR A 370 -8.51 -34.40 -4.04
N PRO A 371 -8.96 -34.87 -2.86
CA PRO A 371 -10.37 -34.87 -2.51
C PRO A 371 -11.04 -33.49 -2.65
N VAL A 372 -12.35 -33.53 -2.91
CA VAL A 372 -13.30 -32.42 -2.99
C VAL A 372 -14.64 -32.95 -2.47
N ASP A 373 -15.48 -32.09 -1.86
CA ASP A 373 -16.79 -32.54 -1.36
C ASP A 373 -17.65 -33.15 -2.46
N ASN A 374 -18.23 -34.31 -2.18
CA ASN A 374 -19.08 -35.03 -3.11
C ASN A 374 -20.55 -34.60 -2.91
N PRO A 375 -21.24 -34.08 -3.95
CA PRO A 375 -22.63 -33.64 -3.84
C PRO A 375 -23.62 -34.76 -3.47
N ALA A 376 -23.21 -36.04 -3.58
CA ALA A 376 -24.02 -37.17 -3.15
C ALA A 376 -23.90 -37.49 -1.64
N THR A 377 -22.99 -36.86 -0.91
CA THR A 377 -22.76 -37.04 0.54
C THR A 377 -22.73 -35.72 1.34
N PRO A 378 -23.75 -34.83 1.22
CA PRO A 378 -23.75 -33.44 1.75
C PRO A 378 -23.88 -33.30 3.29
N GLY A 379 -23.35 -34.26 4.05
CA GLY A 379 -23.13 -34.22 5.49
C GLY A 379 -21.82 -34.90 5.90
N VAL A 380 -20.97 -35.23 4.93
CA VAL A 380 -19.58 -35.66 5.06
C VAL A 380 -18.74 -34.56 4.44
N ASN A 381 -17.68 -34.16 5.10
CA ASN A 381 -16.67 -33.28 4.53
C ASN A 381 -15.61 -34.18 3.90
N GLU A 382 -15.44 -34.05 2.58
CA GLU A 382 -14.40 -34.74 1.81
C GLU A 382 -13.39 -33.76 1.20
N GLY A 383 -13.69 -32.45 1.14
CA GLY A 383 -12.78 -31.42 0.61
C GLY A 383 -11.68 -30.97 1.57
N ASP A 384 -11.96 -30.92 2.88
CA ASP A 384 -10.98 -30.56 3.91
C ASP A 384 -10.16 -31.77 4.39
N ALA A 385 -8.88 -31.55 4.63
CA ALA A 385 -8.00 -32.49 5.32
C ALA A 385 -8.37 -32.58 6.81
N PRO A 386 -8.56 -33.79 7.38
CA PRO A 386 -9.01 -33.93 8.77
C PRO A 386 -8.08 -33.24 9.78
N VAL A 387 -8.60 -32.31 10.59
CA VAL A 387 -7.83 -31.60 11.63
C VAL A 387 -7.13 -32.56 12.60
N THR A 388 -7.80 -33.68 12.94
CA THR A 388 -7.20 -34.78 13.70
C THR A 388 -7.64 -36.15 13.16
N SER A 389 -6.79 -37.16 13.35
CA SER A 389 -7.06 -38.57 13.03
C SER A 389 -6.20 -39.49 13.90
N THR A 390 -6.62 -40.75 14.10
CA THR A 390 -5.74 -41.80 14.68
C THR A 390 -5.13 -42.72 13.63
N ASP A 391 -5.58 -42.62 12.38
CA ASP A 391 -4.96 -43.21 11.20
C ASP A 391 -4.20 -42.11 10.44
N PRO A 392 -2.87 -42.16 10.33
CA PRO A 392 -2.08 -41.12 9.66
C PRO A 392 -2.22 -41.13 8.13
N THR A 393 -2.77 -42.20 7.52
CA THR A 393 -2.88 -42.33 6.06
C THR A 393 -4.00 -41.48 5.47
N VAL A 394 -4.92 -40.94 6.30
CA VAL A 394 -6.00 -40.07 5.82
C VAL A 394 -5.48 -38.80 5.14
N TRP A 395 -4.28 -38.34 5.51
CA TRP A 395 -3.64 -37.16 4.94
C TRP A 395 -2.86 -37.44 3.64
N ASP A 396 -2.67 -38.70 3.26
CA ASP A 396 -1.93 -39.05 2.03
C ASP A 396 -2.71 -38.67 0.76
N ALA A 397 -4.05 -38.68 0.82
CA ALA A 397 -4.91 -38.24 -0.28
C ALA A 397 -4.79 -36.72 -0.56
N PHE A 398 -4.36 -35.94 0.42
CA PHE A 398 -4.25 -34.48 0.37
C PHE A 398 -2.85 -33.99 -0.02
N LYS A 399 -1.90 -34.89 -0.30
CA LYS A 399 -0.56 -34.50 -0.75
C LYS A 399 -0.60 -33.91 -2.15
N GLY A 400 -0.13 -32.67 -2.29
CA GLY A 400 -0.05 -31.96 -3.56
C GLY A 400 1.31 -31.29 -3.77
N TYR A 401 1.39 -30.50 -4.83
CA TYR A 401 2.51 -29.60 -5.08
C TYR A 401 2.02 -28.36 -5.84
N ASN A 402 2.65 -27.21 -5.59
CA ASN A 402 2.55 -26.02 -6.42
C ASN A 402 3.70 -25.98 -7.44
N GLN A 403 3.42 -25.52 -8.65
CA GLN A 403 4.24 -25.72 -9.85
C GLN A 403 4.76 -24.37 -10.36
N LEU A 404 6.09 -24.20 -10.38
CA LEU A 404 6.76 -23.11 -11.10
C LEU A 404 7.00 -23.56 -12.55
N SER A 405 6.48 -22.80 -13.50
CA SER A 405 6.62 -23.05 -14.93
C SER A 405 6.90 -21.77 -15.71
N ARG A 406 7.21 -21.90 -17.00
CA ARG A 406 7.10 -20.78 -17.95
C ARG A 406 6.48 -21.20 -19.27
N VAL A 407 5.80 -20.26 -19.91
CA VAL A 407 5.05 -20.39 -21.17
C VAL A 407 5.37 -19.20 -22.09
N LYS A 408 5.14 -19.35 -23.40
CA LYS A 408 5.32 -18.29 -24.38
C LYS A 408 4.12 -17.35 -24.42
N PHE A 409 4.39 -16.06 -24.36
CA PHE A 409 3.45 -15.04 -24.81
C PHE A 409 3.52 -14.89 -26.33
N VAL A 410 2.37 -14.91 -26.99
CA VAL A 410 2.22 -14.88 -28.45
C VAL A 410 1.31 -13.72 -28.82
N GLU A 411 1.81 -12.79 -29.66
CA GLU A 411 1.11 -11.53 -30.01
C GLU A 411 -0.04 -11.73 -31.01
N THR A 412 0.02 -12.78 -31.85
CA THR A 412 -0.80 -12.91 -33.07
C THR A 412 -1.40 -14.32 -33.22
N PRO A 413 -2.64 -14.47 -33.76
CA PRO A 413 -3.51 -13.43 -34.31
C PRO A 413 -4.13 -12.51 -33.24
N THR A 414 -4.18 -12.97 -31.99
CA THR A 414 -4.55 -12.20 -30.80
C THR A 414 -3.54 -12.53 -29.67
N PRO A 415 -3.29 -11.61 -28.72
CA PRO A 415 -2.45 -11.88 -27.56
C PRO A 415 -2.96 -13.08 -26.73
N HIS A 416 -2.06 -14.02 -26.39
CA HIS A 416 -2.34 -15.16 -25.51
C HIS A 416 -1.05 -15.77 -24.92
N LEU A 417 -1.19 -16.64 -23.92
CA LEU A 417 -0.13 -17.55 -23.48
C LEU A 417 -0.31 -18.92 -24.14
N ASP A 418 0.68 -19.36 -24.91
CA ASP A 418 0.69 -20.69 -25.51
C ASP A 418 1.10 -21.74 -24.46
N LEU A 419 0.11 -22.29 -23.76
CA LEU A 419 0.30 -23.33 -22.74
C LEU A 419 0.92 -24.62 -23.30
N SER A 420 0.91 -24.86 -24.62
CA SER A 420 1.61 -26.02 -25.21
C SER A 420 3.14 -25.90 -25.15
N THR A 421 3.66 -24.71 -24.86
CA THR A 421 5.09 -24.43 -24.68
C THR A 421 5.58 -24.57 -23.23
N GLU A 422 4.75 -25.08 -22.32
CA GLU A 422 5.08 -25.16 -20.89
C GLU A 422 6.44 -25.85 -20.65
N GLN A 423 7.31 -25.15 -19.92
CA GLN A 423 8.49 -25.72 -19.30
C GLN A 423 8.30 -25.71 -17.79
N GLN A 424 8.03 -26.88 -17.20
CA GLN A 424 7.99 -27.08 -15.75
C GLN A 424 9.41 -26.99 -15.18
N ILE A 425 9.62 -26.15 -14.16
CA ILE A 425 10.94 -25.76 -13.64
C ILE A 425 11.19 -26.37 -12.26
N LEU A 426 10.27 -26.14 -11.33
CA LEU A 426 10.38 -26.53 -9.92
C LEU A 426 9.00 -26.87 -9.35
N ARG A 427 8.95 -27.79 -8.39
CA ARG A 427 7.76 -28.11 -7.60
C ARG A 427 8.04 -27.85 -6.14
N VAL A 428 7.06 -27.31 -5.44
CA VAL A 428 7.05 -27.12 -3.98
C VAL A 428 5.91 -27.98 -3.47
N ASP A 429 6.22 -29.04 -2.72
CA ASP A 429 5.21 -29.96 -2.18
C ASP A 429 4.39 -29.27 -1.09
N VAL A 430 3.10 -29.59 -0.99
CA VAL A 430 2.12 -28.93 -0.09
C VAL A 430 1.08 -29.93 0.46
N ASP A 431 0.48 -29.59 1.60
CA ASP A 431 -0.57 -30.33 2.30
C ASP A 431 -1.95 -29.67 2.01
N ARG A 432 -2.67 -30.16 0.98
CA ARG A 432 -3.95 -29.56 0.50
C ARG A 432 -5.12 -29.75 1.48
N GLY A 433 -6.24 -29.07 1.21
CA GLY A 433 -7.47 -29.15 2.02
C GLY A 433 -7.29 -28.55 3.42
N ALA A 434 -6.29 -27.68 3.59
CA ALA A 434 -6.02 -26.97 4.82
C ALA A 434 -5.30 -25.66 4.49
N CYS A 435 -5.92 -24.55 4.86
CA CYS A 435 -5.28 -23.24 4.98
C CYS A 435 -4.00 -23.36 5.87
N CYS A 436 -2.94 -22.56 5.70
CA CYS A 436 -2.83 -21.30 4.96
C CYS A 436 -1.40 -21.12 4.38
N HIS A 437 -1.13 -19.93 3.83
CA HIS A 437 0.17 -19.41 3.41
C HIS A 437 0.79 -20.10 2.19
N VAL A 438 0.34 -19.71 1.00
CA VAL A 438 0.92 -20.17 -0.28
C VAL A 438 2.09 -19.28 -0.74
N ALA A 439 1.97 -17.95 -0.57
CA ALA A 439 2.84 -16.93 -1.19
C ALA A 439 3.00 -17.15 -2.71
N GLY A 440 4.23 -17.13 -3.25
CA GLY A 440 4.49 -17.58 -4.63
C GLY A 440 4.96 -16.52 -5.62
N LYS A 441 5.32 -15.30 -5.17
CA LYS A 441 5.86 -14.26 -6.06
C LYS A 441 7.16 -14.75 -6.73
N VAL A 442 7.39 -14.30 -7.97
CA VAL A 442 8.62 -14.54 -8.75
C VAL A 442 9.18 -13.21 -9.27
N GLN A 443 10.47 -12.95 -9.04
CA GLN A 443 11.22 -11.81 -9.60
C GLN A 443 12.67 -12.18 -9.96
N PHE A 444 13.38 -11.29 -10.66
CA PHE A 444 14.71 -11.56 -11.23
C PHE A 444 15.72 -10.42 -10.97
N ASP A 445 16.97 -10.77 -10.64
CA ASP A 445 18.08 -9.80 -10.66
C ASP A 445 18.63 -9.57 -12.09
N ALA A 446 19.50 -8.56 -12.29
CA ALA A 446 20.09 -8.28 -13.60
C ALA A 446 21.16 -9.31 -14.06
N LYS A 447 21.36 -10.39 -13.32
CA LYS A 447 22.11 -11.60 -13.73
C LYS A 447 21.14 -12.68 -14.23
N GLY A 448 19.84 -12.41 -14.17
CA GLY A 448 18.73 -13.31 -14.42
C GLY A 448 18.71 -14.50 -13.46
N LEU A 449 19.15 -14.32 -12.21
CA LEU A 449 18.81 -15.26 -11.14
C LEU A 449 17.32 -15.09 -10.83
N LEU A 450 16.58 -16.20 -10.80
CA LEU A 450 15.18 -16.24 -10.40
C LEU A 450 15.12 -16.34 -8.88
N TYR A 451 14.35 -15.46 -8.26
CA TYR A 451 14.00 -15.47 -6.84
C TYR A 451 12.51 -15.80 -6.72
N MET A 452 12.11 -16.62 -5.74
CA MET A 452 10.71 -17.02 -5.55
C MET A 452 10.36 -17.22 -4.08
N THR A 453 9.28 -16.60 -3.59
CA THR A 453 8.79 -16.84 -2.22
C THR A 453 7.86 -18.04 -2.14
N THR A 454 7.80 -18.63 -0.95
CA THR A 454 6.91 -19.75 -0.59
C THR A 454 6.43 -19.51 0.84
N GLY A 455 5.13 -19.67 1.08
CA GLY A 455 4.60 -19.70 2.44
C GLY A 455 4.86 -21.03 3.11
N ASP A 456 4.60 -21.10 4.42
CA ASP A 456 4.91 -22.26 5.26
C ASP A 456 3.86 -23.36 5.24
N ASP A 457 2.77 -23.20 4.45
CA ASP A 457 1.74 -24.21 4.25
C ASP A 457 1.08 -24.66 5.57
N THR A 458 0.95 -23.75 6.54
CA THR A 458 0.57 -24.09 7.92
C THR A 458 -0.59 -23.23 8.40
N ASN A 459 -1.61 -23.88 8.95
CA ASN A 459 -2.80 -23.26 9.51
C ASN A 459 -2.42 -22.35 10.70
N ALA A 460 -3.05 -21.18 10.76
CA ALA A 460 -2.93 -20.26 11.89
C ALA A 460 -3.65 -20.78 13.15
N SER A 461 -4.78 -21.46 12.97
CA SER A 461 -5.71 -21.91 14.01
C SER A 461 -5.18 -23.10 14.83
N GLY A 462 -5.85 -23.42 15.94
CA GLY A 462 -5.46 -24.52 16.84
C GLY A 462 -4.15 -24.28 17.62
N SER A 463 -3.54 -23.10 17.46
CA SER A 463 -2.28 -22.69 18.08
C SER A 463 -2.46 -21.81 19.33
N ASP A 464 -3.71 -21.53 19.74
CA ASP A 464 -4.09 -20.40 20.61
C ASP A 464 -3.52 -19.04 20.10
N ASN A 465 -3.38 -18.90 18.78
CA ASN A 465 -2.83 -17.76 18.02
C ASN A 465 -1.34 -17.46 18.26
N PHE A 466 -0.59 -18.43 18.77
CA PHE A 466 0.87 -18.38 18.87
C PHE A 466 1.51 -19.31 17.82
N THR A 467 2.75 -19.74 18.04
CA THR A 467 3.48 -20.55 17.04
C THR A 467 2.87 -21.95 16.86
N PRO A 468 2.55 -22.40 15.62
CA PRO A 468 1.98 -23.71 15.34
C PRO A 468 3.08 -24.78 15.29
N ILE A 469 3.28 -25.45 16.42
CA ILE A 469 4.30 -26.49 16.64
C ILE A 469 3.66 -27.77 17.23
N ASN A 470 2.49 -28.16 16.74
CA ASN A 470 1.73 -29.29 17.31
C ASN A 470 2.23 -30.64 16.76
N GLU A 471 3.18 -31.23 17.48
CA GLU A 471 3.86 -32.50 17.16
C GLU A 471 3.01 -33.75 17.42
N SER A 472 1.74 -33.61 17.86
CA SER A 472 0.90 -34.76 18.19
C SER A 472 0.76 -35.72 16.99
N PRO A 473 0.97 -37.04 17.16
CA PRO A 473 0.83 -38.01 16.08
C PRO A 473 -0.62 -38.12 15.57
N THR A 474 -1.59 -37.51 16.27
CA THR A 474 -3.00 -37.45 15.85
C THR A 474 -3.43 -36.12 15.26
N GLN A 475 -2.56 -35.11 15.20
CA GLN A 475 -2.86 -33.81 14.58
C GLN A 475 -2.52 -33.84 13.08
N GLY A 476 -3.27 -33.13 12.24
CA GLY A 476 -2.92 -32.95 10.83
C GLY A 476 -1.51 -32.37 10.59
N PRO A 477 -0.91 -32.59 9.40
CA PRO A 477 0.42 -32.07 9.06
C PRO A 477 0.46 -30.54 9.12
N ALA A 478 -0.59 -29.87 8.64
CA ALA A 478 -0.73 -28.41 8.54
C ALA A 478 -0.78 -27.64 9.87
N TYR A 479 -0.54 -28.27 11.03
CA TYR A 479 -0.48 -27.60 12.34
C TYR A 479 0.93 -27.63 12.97
N ASP A 480 1.95 -27.98 12.17
CA ASP A 480 3.37 -27.97 12.56
C ASP A 480 4.22 -27.28 11.49
N ALA A 481 4.55 -26.00 11.69
CA ALA A 481 5.44 -25.23 10.83
C ALA A 481 6.92 -25.66 10.93
N GLN A 482 7.27 -26.53 11.88
CA GLN A 482 8.61 -27.10 11.99
C GLN A 482 8.92 -28.04 10.82
N ARG A 483 7.89 -28.71 10.25
CA ARG A 483 8.01 -29.58 9.08
C ARG A 483 8.41 -28.83 7.80
N SER A 484 8.04 -27.54 7.71
CA SER A 484 8.11 -26.69 6.53
C SER A 484 9.12 -25.56 6.73
N ALA A 485 8.72 -24.41 7.26
CA ALA A 485 9.57 -23.22 7.41
C ALA A 485 10.89 -23.51 8.15
N GLY A 486 10.79 -24.22 9.28
CA GLY A 486 11.92 -24.62 10.12
C GLY A 486 12.75 -25.79 9.57
N ASN A 487 12.30 -26.50 8.54
CA ASN A 487 12.99 -27.64 7.96
C ASN A 487 13.97 -27.18 6.87
N THR A 488 15.22 -27.62 6.94
CA THR A 488 16.25 -27.30 5.93
C THR A 488 16.07 -28.07 4.63
N ASN A 489 15.33 -29.19 4.66
CA ASN A 489 15.09 -30.10 3.53
C ASN A 489 13.73 -29.89 2.84
N ASP A 490 12.98 -28.88 3.26
CA ASP A 490 11.68 -28.51 2.69
C ASP A 490 11.79 -27.16 1.95
N LEU A 491 11.00 -26.98 0.88
CA LEU A 491 10.99 -25.74 0.09
C LEU A 491 10.00 -24.70 0.60
N ARG A 492 9.07 -25.05 1.50
CA ARG A 492 8.04 -24.17 2.07
C ARG A 492 8.59 -23.26 3.17
N GLY A 493 8.05 -22.04 3.30
CA GLY A 493 8.49 -21.02 4.26
C GLY A 493 9.89 -20.47 3.95
N LYS A 494 10.21 -20.33 2.65
CA LYS A 494 11.53 -19.98 2.12
C LYS A 494 11.45 -18.86 1.08
N LEU A 495 12.59 -18.18 0.89
CA LEU A 495 12.91 -17.51 -0.37
C LEU A 495 13.91 -18.39 -1.13
N LEU A 496 13.49 -18.90 -2.28
CA LEU A 496 14.27 -19.76 -3.15
C LEU A 496 15.03 -18.92 -4.18
N ARG A 497 16.20 -19.39 -4.63
CA ARG A 497 17.00 -18.71 -5.65
C ARG A 497 17.71 -19.70 -6.58
N ILE A 498 17.38 -19.63 -7.87
CA ILE A 498 17.88 -20.55 -8.91
C ILE A 498 18.31 -19.79 -10.17
N LYS A 499 19.03 -20.44 -11.08
CA LYS A 499 19.25 -19.94 -12.46
C LYS A 499 18.65 -20.91 -13.47
N VAL A 500 17.59 -20.48 -14.14
CA VAL A 500 16.87 -21.27 -15.16
C VAL A 500 17.68 -21.33 -16.46
N ARG A 501 17.76 -22.51 -17.09
CA ARG A 501 18.40 -22.74 -18.39
C ARG A 501 17.40 -22.61 -19.54
N PRO A 502 17.82 -22.48 -20.82
CA PRO A 502 16.91 -22.41 -21.96
C PRO A 502 15.95 -23.61 -22.16
N ASN A 503 16.19 -24.74 -21.50
CA ASN A 503 15.37 -25.96 -21.58
C ASN A 503 14.48 -26.21 -20.33
N GLY A 504 14.24 -25.19 -19.49
CA GLY A 504 13.40 -25.29 -18.29
C GLY A 504 14.11 -25.80 -17.04
N THR A 505 15.09 -26.69 -17.19
CA THR A 505 15.94 -27.13 -16.05
C THR A 505 16.71 -25.96 -15.43
N TYR A 506 17.14 -26.06 -14.17
CA TYR A 506 17.89 -25.01 -13.47
C TYR A 506 19.26 -25.44 -12.92
N THR A 507 20.05 -24.46 -12.48
CA THR A 507 21.28 -24.60 -11.67
C THR A 507 21.14 -23.87 -10.34
N ILE A 508 21.81 -24.37 -9.31
CA ILE A 508 22.01 -23.67 -8.04
C ILE A 508 23.07 -22.56 -8.20
N PRO A 509 22.78 -21.29 -7.85
CA PRO A 509 23.78 -20.22 -7.80
C PRO A 509 24.57 -20.24 -6.48
N ALA A 510 25.83 -19.79 -6.55
CA ALA A 510 26.69 -19.71 -5.37
C ALA A 510 26.16 -18.71 -4.32
N GLY A 511 26.34 -19.04 -3.04
CA GLY A 511 25.88 -18.21 -1.91
C GLY A 511 24.40 -18.39 -1.53
N ASN A 512 23.77 -19.50 -1.95
CA ASN A 512 22.57 -20.03 -1.29
C ASN A 512 22.92 -20.57 0.11
N LEU A 513 21.91 -20.75 0.99
CA LEU A 513 22.11 -21.05 2.41
C LEU A 513 22.76 -22.40 2.65
N PHE A 514 22.45 -23.37 1.79
CA PHE A 514 22.99 -24.72 1.83
C PHE A 514 23.68 -25.01 0.49
N PRO A 515 25.02 -24.99 0.42
CA PRO A 515 25.72 -25.32 -0.80
C PRO A 515 25.52 -26.80 -1.14
N GLU A 516 25.13 -27.11 -2.39
CA GLU A 516 24.88 -28.49 -2.87
C GLU A 516 26.05 -29.45 -2.58
N HIS A 517 27.29 -28.96 -2.69
CA HIS A 517 28.51 -29.72 -2.38
C HIS A 517 28.81 -29.94 -0.87
N GLU A 518 27.94 -29.46 0.02
CA GLU A 518 28.00 -29.66 1.47
C GLU A 518 26.87 -30.55 2.00
N ASP A 519 25.96 -31.03 1.12
CA ASP A 519 24.87 -31.92 1.49
C ASP A 519 25.21 -33.39 1.21
N TYR A 520 25.99 -33.97 2.11
CA TYR A 520 26.44 -35.36 2.00
C TYR A 520 25.40 -36.38 2.49
N ASP A 521 24.33 -35.94 3.16
CA ASP A 521 23.30 -36.80 3.76
C ASP A 521 21.86 -36.48 3.34
N ASN A 522 21.68 -35.68 2.28
CA ASN A 522 20.39 -35.26 1.70
C ASN A 522 19.45 -34.63 2.74
N ARG A 523 19.98 -33.70 3.54
CA ARG A 523 19.24 -32.98 4.61
C ARG A 523 18.95 -31.52 4.29
N THR A 524 19.27 -31.04 3.10
CA THR A 524 19.08 -29.64 2.72
C THR A 524 18.56 -29.46 1.30
N ARG A 525 17.83 -28.37 1.07
CA ARG A 525 17.48 -27.92 -0.27
C ARG A 525 18.43 -26.82 -0.73
N PRO A 526 19.33 -27.08 -1.69
CA PRO A 526 20.30 -26.08 -2.13
C PRO A 526 19.65 -24.92 -2.90
N GLU A 527 18.37 -25.01 -3.26
CA GLU A 527 17.57 -23.90 -3.77
C GLU A 527 17.34 -22.78 -2.74
N ILE A 528 17.43 -23.07 -1.43
CA ILE A 528 17.13 -22.10 -0.36
C ILE A 528 18.16 -20.97 -0.35
N PHE A 529 17.69 -19.73 -0.49
CA PHE A 529 18.47 -18.53 -0.19
C PHE A 529 18.15 -18.04 1.23
N LEU A 530 16.88 -17.87 1.58
CA LEU A 530 16.44 -17.54 2.94
C LEU A 530 15.49 -18.62 3.47
N MET A 531 15.55 -18.91 4.77
CA MET A 531 14.60 -19.81 5.46
C MET A 531 13.98 -19.16 6.69
N GLY A 532 12.96 -19.79 7.27
CA GLY A 532 12.31 -19.33 8.50
C GLY A 532 11.40 -18.11 8.27
N LEU A 533 10.59 -18.19 7.22
CA LEU A 533 9.52 -17.25 6.86
C LEU A 533 8.16 -17.94 7.04
N ARG A 534 7.08 -17.20 7.34
CA ARG A 534 5.72 -17.75 7.50
C ARG A 534 4.90 -17.57 6.23
N ASN A 535 4.57 -16.32 5.90
CA ASN A 535 3.85 -15.97 4.68
C ASN A 535 4.52 -14.76 4.01
N PRO A 536 5.68 -14.97 3.36
CA PRO A 536 6.38 -13.93 2.61
C PRO A 536 5.67 -13.64 1.28
N PHE A 537 4.45 -13.14 1.37
CA PHE A 537 3.48 -13.14 0.27
C PHE A 537 3.92 -12.28 -0.92
N ARG A 538 4.54 -11.12 -0.67
CA ARG A 538 5.14 -10.24 -1.71
C ARG A 538 6.55 -9.77 -1.32
N PHE A 539 7.41 -9.67 -2.34
CA PHE A 539 8.79 -9.22 -2.25
C PHE A 539 9.25 -8.65 -3.61
N ASP A 540 10.35 -7.90 -3.63
CA ASP A 540 11.07 -7.51 -4.84
C ASP A 540 12.59 -7.78 -4.71
N VAL A 541 13.31 -7.79 -5.83
CA VAL A 541 14.78 -7.89 -5.88
C VAL A 541 15.39 -6.94 -6.90
N ASP A 542 16.31 -6.08 -6.44
CA ASP A 542 16.92 -5.06 -7.30
C ASP A 542 17.94 -5.63 -8.30
N PRO A 543 18.34 -4.86 -9.33
CA PRO A 543 19.35 -5.27 -10.32
C PRO A 543 20.69 -5.77 -9.74
N SER A 544 21.06 -5.37 -8.52
CA SER A 544 22.28 -5.87 -7.86
C SER A 544 22.10 -7.25 -7.23
N GLY A 545 20.87 -7.66 -6.95
CA GLY A 545 20.50 -8.85 -6.19
C GLY A 545 20.20 -8.57 -4.71
N MET A 546 19.80 -7.33 -4.37
CA MET A 546 19.28 -6.98 -3.04
C MET A 546 17.78 -7.27 -2.99
N VAL A 547 17.37 -8.16 -2.09
CA VAL A 547 15.96 -8.50 -1.83
C VAL A 547 15.35 -7.51 -0.83
N TYR A 548 14.08 -7.16 -1.02
CA TYR A 548 13.21 -6.49 -0.05
C TYR A 548 11.94 -7.31 0.15
N ILE A 549 11.61 -7.67 1.39
CA ILE A 549 10.61 -8.71 1.67
C ILE A 549 9.76 -8.36 2.89
N GLY A 550 8.45 -8.52 2.75
CA GLY A 550 7.49 -8.51 3.86
C GLY A 550 7.19 -9.94 4.33
N ASP A 551 6.96 -10.14 5.62
CA ASP A 551 6.59 -11.42 6.24
C ASP A 551 5.99 -11.14 7.64
N TYR A 552 5.22 -12.07 8.23
CA TYR A 552 4.60 -11.84 9.55
C TYR A 552 4.51 -13.09 10.43
N SER A 553 4.03 -12.91 11.67
CA SER A 553 3.87 -13.96 12.68
C SER A 553 2.48 -13.90 13.34
N PRO A 554 2.08 -14.92 14.11
CA PRO A 554 0.72 -15.42 14.22
C PRO A 554 -0.20 -14.49 15.00
N ASP A 555 -1.49 -14.67 14.78
CA ASP A 555 -2.50 -13.62 14.83
C ASP A 555 -2.97 -13.23 16.26
N SER A 556 -2.14 -13.48 17.28
CA SER A 556 -2.39 -13.06 18.66
C SER A 556 -2.16 -11.56 18.83
N ARG A 557 -3.21 -10.83 19.18
CA ARG A 557 -3.15 -9.39 19.52
C ARG A 557 -2.45 -9.06 20.84
N VAL A 558 -2.04 -10.05 21.64
CA VAL A 558 -1.39 -9.83 22.94
C VAL A 558 -0.23 -10.80 23.21
N SER A 559 0.83 -10.28 23.80
CA SER A 559 1.98 -11.10 24.20
C SER A 559 1.67 -11.96 25.42
N ASN A 560 2.23 -13.17 25.51
CA ASN A 560 2.01 -14.10 26.62
C ASN A 560 3.33 -14.74 27.07
N PRO A 561 3.77 -14.57 28.34
CA PRO A 561 5.04 -15.10 28.85
C PRO A 561 5.17 -16.62 28.75
N ALA A 562 4.05 -17.34 28.67
CA ALA A 562 3.99 -18.79 28.56
C ALA A 562 4.01 -19.29 27.10
N ARG A 563 3.89 -18.41 26.08
CA ARG A 563 3.77 -18.80 24.67
C ARG A 563 4.66 -18.01 23.70
N GLY A 564 4.81 -16.71 23.88
CA GLY A 564 5.67 -15.87 23.04
C GLY A 564 5.23 -14.40 22.92
N PRO A 565 5.86 -13.64 22.01
CA PRO A 565 5.40 -12.29 21.64
C PRO A 565 4.07 -12.34 20.89
N GLU A 566 3.40 -11.19 20.82
CA GLU A 566 2.25 -10.94 19.94
C GLU A 566 2.59 -11.03 18.44
N GLY A 567 1.56 -11.16 17.62
CA GLY A 567 1.66 -11.15 16.17
C GLY A 567 2.32 -9.88 15.66
N THR A 568 3.36 -10.09 14.86
CA THR A 568 4.29 -9.04 14.45
C THR A 568 4.48 -9.12 12.93
N GLY A 569 4.42 -7.99 12.24
CA GLY A 569 4.79 -7.84 10.82
C GLY A 569 6.20 -7.30 10.70
N ARG A 570 6.98 -7.78 9.72
CA ARG A 570 8.38 -7.38 9.49
C ARG A 570 8.61 -7.00 8.04
N TRP A 571 9.63 -6.16 7.88
CA TRP A 571 10.29 -5.91 6.61
C TRP A 571 11.80 -5.92 6.82
N PHE A 572 12.54 -6.47 5.87
CA PHE A 572 13.99 -6.50 5.91
C PHE A 572 14.60 -6.59 4.52
N THR A 573 15.90 -6.29 4.45
CA THR A 573 16.71 -6.41 3.24
C THR A 573 17.62 -7.64 3.29
N ALA A 574 17.92 -8.24 2.14
CA ALA A 574 18.86 -9.37 2.08
C ALA A 574 19.67 -9.42 0.77
N ASN A 575 21.01 -9.37 0.90
CA ASN A 575 21.96 -9.69 -0.19
C ASN A 575 22.84 -10.92 0.12
N LYS A 576 22.51 -11.65 1.20
CA LYS A 576 23.16 -12.88 1.66
C LYS A 576 22.10 -13.86 2.14
N ALA A 577 22.44 -15.15 2.10
CA ALA A 577 21.61 -16.20 2.66
C ALA A 577 21.50 -16.10 4.20
N GLY A 578 20.36 -16.51 4.77
CA GLY A 578 20.13 -16.43 6.22
C GLY A 578 18.88 -17.19 6.69
N ASN A 579 18.79 -17.39 8.02
CA ASN A 579 17.62 -17.91 8.70
C ASN A 579 16.90 -16.75 9.43
N TYR A 580 15.60 -16.58 9.20
CA TYR A 580 14.76 -15.57 9.84
C TYR A 580 13.82 -16.18 10.91
N GLY A 581 14.02 -17.45 11.25
CA GLY A 581 13.72 -18.00 12.57
C GLY A 581 12.33 -18.59 12.79
N TRP A 582 11.34 -18.33 11.93
CA TRP A 582 10.02 -18.96 12.04
C TRP A 582 10.14 -20.50 11.89
N PRO A 583 9.47 -21.33 12.71
CA PRO A 583 8.49 -21.01 13.77
C PRO A 583 9.05 -20.68 15.17
N TYR A 584 10.36 -20.78 15.38
CA TYR A 584 11.02 -20.73 16.70
C TYR A 584 11.19 -19.32 17.26
N CYS A 585 11.58 -18.36 16.41
CA CYS A 585 11.92 -17.01 16.80
C CYS A 585 11.50 -16.02 15.73
N TYR A 586 11.01 -14.85 16.15
CA TYR A 586 10.71 -13.76 15.24
C TYR A 586 11.93 -12.89 14.90
N SER A 587 12.83 -12.76 15.87
CA SER A 587 14.18 -12.21 15.76
C SER A 587 15.07 -12.88 16.82
N PRO A 588 16.40 -12.68 16.81
CA PRO A 588 17.30 -13.19 17.86
C PRO A 588 16.91 -12.81 19.28
N ALA A 589 16.14 -11.74 19.44
CA ALA A 589 15.71 -11.20 20.72
C ALA A 589 14.23 -11.47 21.05
N LEU A 590 13.50 -12.15 20.16
CA LEU A 590 12.07 -12.47 20.27
C LEU A 590 11.78 -13.97 20.00
N PRO A 591 12.27 -14.90 20.84
CA PRO A 591 11.87 -16.30 20.81
C PRO A 591 10.40 -16.53 21.20
N TYR A 592 9.75 -17.50 20.56
CA TYR A 592 8.57 -18.16 21.10
C TYR A 592 8.96 -19.13 22.22
N ILE A 593 7.98 -19.60 22.98
CA ILE A 593 8.15 -20.62 24.01
C ILE A 593 7.83 -21.98 23.43
N ASP A 594 8.73 -22.94 23.61
CA ASP A 594 8.48 -24.35 23.30
C ASP A 594 7.31 -24.85 24.17
N PHE A 595 6.23 -25.32 23.53
CA PHE A 595 4.95 -25.61 24.15
C PHE A 595 4.46 -27.01 23.76
N ASP A 596 4.35 -27.88 24.76
CA ASP A 596 3.85 -29.24 24.61
C ASP A 596 2.32 -29.20 24.50
N PHE A 597 1.79 -29.36 23.28
CA PHE A 597 0.35 -29.31 23.00
C PHE A 597 -0.45 -30.45 23.64
N ALA A 598 0.16 -31.61 23.90
CA ALA A 598 -0.52 -32.80 24.44
C ALA A 598 -0.78 -32.69 25.96
N THR A 599 0.13 -32.05 26.68
CA THR A 599 0.03 -31.75 28.12
C THR A 599 -0.43 -30.32 28.40
N ARG A 600 -0.42 -29.45 27.37
CA ARG A 600 -0.58 -27.99 27.42
C ARG A 600 0.39 -27.32 28.41
N THR A 601 1.66 -27.73 28.38
CA THR A 601 2.72 -27.19 29.24
C THR A 601 3.81 -26.43 28.47
N SER A 602 4.19 -25.28 29.02
CA SER A 602 5.28 -24.44 28.51
C SER A 602 6.63 -24.88 29.06
N LYS A 603 7.61 -25.05 28.19
CA LYS A 603 8.98 -25.48 28.54
C LYS A 603 9.90 -24.26 28.71
N GLN A 604 10.69 -23.89 27.70
CA GLN A 604 11.65 -22.78 27.72
C GLN A 604 11.56 -21.96 26.41
N PRO A 605 12.04 -20.70 26.39
CA PRO A 605 12.19 -19.96 25.13
C PRO A 605 13.18 -20.64 24.18
N PHE A 606 12.90 -20.63 22.88
CA PHE A 606 13.80 -21.21 21.88
C PHE A 606 15.16 -20.49 21.81
N ASN A 607 16.22 -21.24 21.52
CA ASN A 607 17.57 -20.70 21.35
C ASN A 607 17.75 -20.11 19.94
N CYS A 608 17.43 -18.83 19.74
CA CYS A 608 17.58 -18.18 18.43
C CYS A 608 19.04 -18.14 17.88
N GLY A 609 20.05 -18.34 18.73
CA GLY A 609 21.45 -18.43 18.30
C GLY A 609 21.82 -19.75 17.63
N ALA A 610 21.07 -20.82 17.89
CA ALA A 610 21.13 -22.11 17.20
C ALA A 610 19.81 -22.86 17.48
N PRO A 611 18.74 -22.59 16.72
CA PRO A 611 17.45 -23.23 16.94
C PRO A 611 17.55 -24.74 16.73
N VAL A 612 16.74 -25.48 17.47
CA VAL A 612 16.63 -26.94 17.35
C VAL A 612 15.27 -27.26 16.75
N ASN A 613 15.28 -28.09 15.72
CA ASN A 613 14.08 -28.65 15.09
C ASN A 613 14.05 -30.15 15.36
N ASP A 614 13.47 -30.53 16.49
CA ASP A 614 13.28 -31.91 16.94
C ASP A 614 11.88 -32.48 16.65
N SER A 615 11.06 -31.76 15.87
CA SER A 615 9.78 -32.26 15.35
C SER A 615 9.91 -33.65 14.72
N PRO A 616 8.97 -34.58 14.99
CA PRO A 616 8.94 -35.89 14.35
C PRO A 616 8.71 -35.82 12.82
N ARG A 617 8.44 -34.63 12.28
CA ARG A 617 8.21 -34.35 10.85
C ARG A 617 9.44 -33.72 10.16
N ASN A 618 10.52 -33.44 10.89
CA ASN A 618 11.74 -32.84 10.33
C ASN A 618 12.53 -33.86 9.46
N THR A 619 12.69 -33.56 8.17
CA THR A 619 13.48 -34.36 7.23
C THR A 619 14.89 -33.79 6.99
N GLY A 620 15.27 -32.70 7.66
CA GLY A 620 16.52 -31.99 7.45
C GLY A 620 17.51 -32.04 8.61
N ARG A 621 18.24 -30.93 8.80
CA ARG A 621 19.20 -30.75 9.89
C ARG A 621 18.45 -30.41 11.18
N GLN A 622 18.84 -31.04 12.29
CA GLN A 622 18.21 -30.83 13.59
C GLN A 622 18.65 -29.51 14.24
N VAL A 623 19.87 -29.03 13.97
CA VAL A 623 20.37 -27.73 14.43
C VAL A 623 20.37 -26.76 13.25
N LEU A 624 19.66 -25.65 13.39
CA LEU A 624 19.44 -24.65 12.35
C LEU A 624 20.49 -23.53 12.41
N PRO A 625 20.73 -22.78 11.31
CA PRO A 625 21.55 -21.58 11.33
C PRO A 625 21.01 -20.53 12.32
N ALA A 626 21.88 -19.70 12.88
CA ALA A 626 21.50 -18.60 13.76
C ALA A 626 20.50 -17.63 13.09
N VAL A 627 19.49 -17.22 13.84
CA VAL A 627 18.45 -16.29 13.38
C VAL A 627 19.07 -14.91 13.10
N GLN A 628 18.54 -14.20 12.10
CA GLN A 628 18.92 -12.83 11.75
C GLN A 628 17.88 -11.83 12.26
N ASP A 629 18.31 -10.62 12.64
CA ASP A 629 17.41 -9.50 12.92
C ASP A 629 16.75 -8.96 11.62
N PRO A 630 15.45 -8.63 11.63
CA PRO A 630 14.84 -7.82 10.57
C PRO A 630 15.11 -6.32 10.78
N ASP A 631 15.22 -5.55 9.69
CA ASP A 631 15.47 -4.10 9.73
C ASP A 631 14.32 -3.30 10.40
N PHE A 632 13.09 -3.78 10.23
CA PHE A 632 11.85 -3.14 10.69
C PHE A 632 10.81 -4.17 11.15
N TRP A 633 10.03 -3.82 12.19
CA TRP A 633 8.86 -4.59 12.62
C TRP A 633 7.82 -3.73 13.37
N TYR A 634 6.57 -4.22 13.42
CA TYR A 634 5.39 -3.59 14.03
C TYR A 634 4.34 -4.64 14.45
N THR A 635 3.35 -4.27 15.28
CA THR A 635 2.28 -5.19 15.76
C THR A 635 0.87 -4.61 15.54
N TYR A 636 -0.16 -5.42 15.78
CA TYR A 636 -1.58 -5.03 15.71
C TYR A 636 -1.87 -3.77 16.54
N GLU A 637 -1.43 -3.78 17.80
CA GLU A 637 -1.78 -2.78 18.82
C GLU A 637 -0.74 -1.65 18.93
N ALA A 638 0.08 -1.44 17.88
CA ALA A 638 1.10 -0.40 17.82
C ALA A 638 2.05 -0.39 19.03
N ARG A 639 2.53 -1.58 19.44
CA ARG A 639 3.53 -1.75 20.51
C ARG A 639 4.85 -2.21 19.90
N THR A 640 5.98 -1.88 20.52
CA THR A 640 7.25 -2.56 20.18
C THR A 640 7.43 -3.75 21.13
N PRO A 641 7.48 -5.01 20.66
CA PRO A 641 7.93 -6.13 21.47
C PRO A 641 9.39 -5.90 21.88
N CYS A 642 9.60 -5.58 23.16
CA CYS A 642 10.94 -5.40 23.72
C CYS A 642 11.57 -6.76 24.07
N PRO A 643 12.88 -6.96 23.83
CA PRO A 643 13.60 -8.17 24.22
C PRO A 643 13.34 -8.58 25.68
N GLY A 644 12.74 -9.76 25.88
CA GLY A 644 12.39 -10.30 27.20
C GLY A 644 11.28 -9.55 27.98
N ALA A 645 10.86 -8.35 27.56
CA ALA A 645 9.83 -7.57 28.26
C ALA A 645 8.43 -8.22 28.17
N TYR A 646 8.20 -8.99 27.10
CA TYR A 646 7.02 -9.84 26.92
C TYR A 646 7.02 -11.12 27.78
N LEU A 647 8.15 -11.43 28.44
CA LEU A 647 8.29 -12.55 29.40
C LEU A 647 8.07 -12.10 30.85
N ALA A 648 7.87 -10.81 31.10
CA ALA A 648 7.43 -10.30 32.41
C ALA A 648 5.98 -10.69 32.68
N ASN A 649 5.58 -10.78 33.96
CA ASN A 649 4.19 -11.05 34.35
C ASN A 649 3.66 -9.92 35.25
N PRO A 650 2.73 -9.06 34.77
CA PRO A 650 2.23 -9.01 33.39
C PRO A 650 3.30 -8.53 32.39
N PRO A 651 3.13 -8.80 31.07
CA PRO A 651 4.00 -8.28 30.02
C PRO A 651 4.14 -6.75 30.08
N THR A 652 5.37 -6.25 29.96
CA THR A 652 5.63 -4.81 29.90
C THR A 652 5.80 -4.37 28.45
N ALA A 653 4.95 -3.46 27.98
CA ALA A 653 5.10 -2.81 26.68
C ALA A 653 6.29 -1.84 26.66
N CYS A 654 6.84 -1.60 25.47
CA CYS A 654 7.85 -0.57 25.20
C CYS A 654 7.32 0.45 24.18
N ASP A 655 7.90 1.66 24.23
CA ASP A 655 7.59 2.77 23.32
C ASP A 655 7.56 2.31 21.85
N PHE A 656 6.52 2.74 21.12
CA PHE A 656 6.38 2.36 19.73
C PHE A 656 7.34 3.15 18.84
N LYS A 657 8.25 2.44 18.16
CA LYS A 657 9.30 3.04 17.34
C LYS A 657 8.75 3.69 16.06
N TRP A 658 7.58 3.26 15.58
CA TRP A 658 7.08 3.57 14.23
C TRP A 658 5.59 3.97 14.16
N PRO A 659 5.12 4.98 14.93
CA PRO A 659 3.70 5.34 15.03
C PRO A 659 3.02 5.73 13.71
N VAL A 660 3.78 6.05 12.65
CA VAL A 660 3.25 6.26 11.29
C VAL A 660 2.50 5.03 10.74
N ILE A 661 2.85 3.82 11.20
CA ILE A 661 2.23 2.55 10.81
C ILE A 661 0.84 2.36 11.46
N GLY A 662 0.56 3.08 12.55
CA GLY A 662 -0.70 2.99 13.30
C GLY A 662 -0.96 1.63 13.96
N THR A 663 -2.23 1.39 14.28
CA THR A 663 -2.82 0.11 14.68
C THR A 663 -3.60 -0.52 13.51
N GLY A 664 -4.04 -1.77 13.66
CA GLY A 664 -4.87 -2.48 12.68
C GLY A 664 -4.55 -3.98 12.62
N GLY A 665 -4.87 -4.65 11.52
CA GLY A 665 -4.38 -6.01 11.24
C GLY A 665 -2.86 -6.06 11.02
N VAL A 666 -2.33 -7.20 10.55
CA VAL A 666 -0.93 -7.32 10.12
C VAL A 666 -0.87 -8.09 8.80
N GLY A 667 -0.68 -7.37 7.70
CA GLY A 667 -0.56 -7.92 6.34
C GLY A 667 0.57 -7.26 5.53
N PRO A 668 1.86 -7.52 5.84
CA PRO A 668 3.01 -6.86 5.23
C PRO A 668 3.33 -7.37 3.82
N HIS A 669 2.99 -6.60 2.79
CA HIS A 669 3.33 -6.88 1.40
C HIS A 669 4.60 -6.11 0.98
N GLY A 670 5.71 -6.82 0.77
CA GLY A 670 6.94 -6.22 0.26
C GLY A 670 6.79 -5.80 -1.21
N GLY A 671 7.17 -4.56 -1.54
CA GLY A 671 7.10 -4.00 -2.88
C GLY A 671 8.46 -3.51 -3.42
N PRO A 672 8.45 -2.81 -4.57
CA PRO A 672 9.65 -2.54 -5.35
C PRO A 672 10.48 -1.38 -4.84
N ILE A 673 11.77 -1.39 -5.18
CA ILE A 673 12.65 -0.22 -4.99
C ILE A 673 12.53 0.76 -6.17
N TYR A 674 12.23 2.03 -5.89
CA TYR A 674 12.36 3.07 -6.90
C TYR A 674 13.84 3.39 -7.15
N LYS A 675 14.22 3.47 -8.42
CA LYS A 675 15.53 3.94 -8.87
C LYS A 675 15.30 5.11 -9.82
N TYR A 676 15.78 6.29 -9.47
CA TYR A 676 15.58 7.48 -10.28
C TYR A 676 16.49 7.47 -11.52
N ASP A 677 15.91 7.30 -12.70
CA ASP A 677 16.63 7.52 -13.95
C ASP A 677 16.57 9.00 -14.38
N ALA A 678 17.69 9.70 -14.23
CA ALA A 678 17.88 11.06 -14.73
C ALA A 678 17.82 11.16 -16.27
N GLY A 679 18.10 10.07 -16.99
CA GLY A 679 18.06 10.00 -18.45
C GLY A 679 16.65 9.83 -19.04
N SER A 680 15.71 9.24 -18.30
CA SER A 680 14.34 9.01 -18.74
C SER A 680 13.63 10.32 -19.09
N ALA A 681 13.06 10.37 -20.29
CA ALA A 681 12.27 11.49 -20.78
C ALA A 681 10.80 11.46 -20.32
N SER A 682 10.41 10.49 -19.48
CA SER A 682 9.05 10.38 -18.96
C SER A 682 8.65 11.61 -18.15
N PRO A 683 7.48 12.23 -18.43
CA PRO A 683 6.95 13.33 -17.64
C PRO A 683 6.22 12.86 -16.37
N THR A 684 5.90 11.57 -16.23
CA THR A 684 5.14 10.99 -15.12
C THR A 684 6.00 10.29 -14.06
N LYS A 685 7.31 10.16 -14.31
CA LYS A 685 8.26 9.49 -13.40
C LYS A 685 8.35 10.20 -12.05
N PHE A 686 8.51 9.42 -10.98
CA PHE A 686 8.67 9.97 -9.63
C PHE A 686 9.93 10.86 -9.50
N PRO A 687 9.91 11.90 -8.64
CA PRO A 687 11.08 12.75 -8.40
C PRO A 687 12.25 12.03 -7.73
N GLU A 688 13.46 12.56 -7.90
CA GLU A 688 14.71 12.06 -7.29
C GLU A 688 14.67 11.98 -5.74
N TYR A 689 13.77 12.73 -5.10
CA TYR A 689 13.43 12.59 -3.67
C TYR A 689 13.05 11.15 -3.25
N TYR A 690 12.56 10.34 -4.19
CA TYR A 690 12.17 8.95 -3.98
C TYR A 690 13.30 7.95 -4.31
N ASP A 691 14.48 8.37 -4.77
CA ASP A 691 15.54 7.43 -5.15
C ASP A 691 15.95 6.52 -3.97
N ASN A 692 15.93 5.21 -4.22
CA ASN A 692 16.14 4.14 -3.24
C ASN A 692 15.10 4.02 -2.12
N PHE A 693 13.92 4.60 -2.25
CA PHE A 693 12.77 4.20 -1.44
C PHE A 693 12.22 2.85 -1.90
N VAL A 694 11.81 2.02 -0.95
CA VAL A 694 11.12 0.76 -1.21
C VAL A 694 9.66 0.95 -0.85
N ALA A 695 8.76 0.64 -1.77
CA ALA A 695 7.33 0.63 -1.52
C ALA A 695 6.95 -0.61 -0.68
N PHE A 696 5.98 -0.43 0.21
CA PHE A 696 5.50 -1.48 1.12
C PHE A 696 4.00 -1.32 1.27
N GLY A 697 3.25 -2.38 0.98
CA GLY A 697 1.81 -2.44 1.20
C GLY A 697 1.50 -2.97 2.60
N GLU A 698 0.48 -2.40 3.23
CA GLU A 698 -0.16 -3.01 4.39
C GLU A 698 -1.59 -3.38 3.97
N PHE A 699 -1.76 -4.66 3.63
CA PHE A 699 -3.01 -5.22 3.09
C PHE A 699 -4.19 -5.00 4.05
N THR A 700 -3.97 -5.14 5.34
CA THR A 700 -5.01 -5.08 6.38
C THR A 700 -5.23 -3.68 6.97
N ARG A 701 -4.60 -2.66 6.38
CA ARG A 701 -4.66 -1.27 6.87
C ARG A 701 -4.81 -0.25 5.75
N ASP A 702 -5.01 -0.67 4.51
CA ASP A 702 -5.44 0.18 3.38
C ASP A 702 -4.48 1.36 3.13
N LYS A 703 -3.18 1.04 3.18
CA LYS A 703 -2.09 2.01 3.17
C LYS A 703 -0.86 1.49 2.44
N LEU A 704 -0.23 2.40 1.70
CA LEU A 704 1.15 2.27 1.24
C LEU A 704 2.11 3.02 2.17
N PHE A 705 3.30 2.45 2.34
CA PHE A 705 4.40 3.02 3.10
C PHE A 705 5.68 3.08 2.26
N MET A 706 6.55 4.01 2.65
CA MET A 706 7.85 4.25 2.06
C MET A 706 8.93 3.83 3.07
N MET A 707 9.58 2.69 2.82
CA MET A 707 10.77 2.26 3.55
C MET A 707 11.99 2.95 2.95
N ARG A 708 12.64 3.83 3.70
CA ARG A 708 13.81 4.60 3.24
C ARG A 708 15.06 3.73 3.32
N THR A 709 15.82 3.65 2.22
CA THR A 709 17.15 3.01 2.20
C THR A 709 18.22 3.94 1.64
N ASP A 710 19.50 3.56 1.81
CA ASP A 710 20.63 4.22 1.14
C ASP A 710 20.99 3.62 -0.23
N GLY A 711 20.12 2.75 -0.77
CA GLY A 711 20.37 1.96 -1.99
C GLY A 711 21.33 0.79 -1.82
N LYS A 712 21.82 0.50 -0.60
CA LYS A 712 22.79 -0.57 -0.31
C LYS A 712 22.32 -1.52 0.78
N GLY A 713 21.04 -1.45 1.14
CA GLY A 713 20.39 -2.26 2.18
C GLY A 713 20.34 -1.60 3.57
N ASN A 714 20.92 -0.41 3.76
CA ASN A 714 20.82 0.25 5.07
C ASN A 714 19.45 0.93 5.20
N PHE A 715 18.59 0.41 6.07
CA PHE A 715 17.31 1.03 6.42
C PHE A 715 17.52 2.34 7.21
N LEU A 716 16.77 3.38 6.84
CA LEU A 716 16.90 4.74 7.39
C LEU A 716 15.64 5.22 8.15
N GLY A 717 14.50 4.54 7.98
CA GLY A 717 13.22 4.88 8.59
C GLY A 717 12.03 4.65 7.63
N VAL A 718 10.82 4.84 8.15
CA VAL A 718 9.57 4.68 7.39
C VAL A 718 8.73 5.96 7.41
N GLU A 719 8.11 6.28 6.26
CA GLU A 719 7.13 7.36 6.08
C GLU A 719 5.86 6.77 5.46
N GLN A 720 4.66 7.33 5.70
CA GLN A 720 3.48 6.95 4.91
C GLN A 720 3.65 7.45 3.47
N PHE A 721 3.38 6.60 2.49
CA PHE A 721 3.44 6.96 1.08
C PHE A 721 2.08 7.53 0.65
N LEU A 722 2.10 8.73 0.07
CA LEU A 722 0.92 9.45 -0.42
C LEU A 722 -0.27 9.50 0.57
N PRO A 723 -0.07 10.00 1.81
CA PRO A 723 -1.13 10.09 2.82
C PRO A 723 -2.34 10.88 2.30
N GLY A 724 -3.54 10.33 2.48
CA GLY A 724 -4.79 10.92 1.99
C GLY A 724 -5.24 10.39 0.62
N PHE A 725 -4.43 9.55 -0.04
CA PHE A 725 -4.94 8.65 -1.07
C PHE A 725 -5.67 7.47 -0.41
N VAL A 726 -6.69 6.95 -1.09
CA VAL A 726 -7.41 5.73 -0.73
C VAL A 726 -6.73 4.55 -1.43
N PHE A 727 -6.43 3.50 -0.67
CA PHE A 727 -5.75 2.30 -1.14
C PHE A 727 -6.41 1.04 -0.59
N ASP A 728 -6.97 0.18 -1.43
CA ASP A 728 -7.95 -0.81 -1.00
C ASP A 728 -7.34 -2.22 -1.03
N ASN A 729 -6.90 -2.70 0.14
CA ASN A 729 -6.14 -3.95 0.32
C ASN A 729 -4.97 -4.15 -0.71
N PRO A 730 -3.85 -3.38 -0.63
CA PRO A 730 -2.78 -3.39 -1.64
C PRO A 730 -2.14 -4.76 -1.88
N MET A 731 -2.33 -5.32 -3.08
CA MET A 731 -2.05 -6.72 -3.41
C MET A 731 -0.70 -6.95 -4.11
N GLU A 732 -0.31 -6.07 -5.03
CA GLU A 732 0.93 -6.18 -5.81
C GLU A 732 1.35 -4.81 -6.34
N MET A 733 2.64 -4.59 -6.59
CA MET A 733 3.15 -3.30 -7.08
C MET A 733 4.49 -3.43 -7.84
N GLU A 734 4.65 -2.70 -8.95
CA GLU A 734 5.85 -2.72 -9.81
C GLU A 734 6.08 -1.34 -10.45
N PHE A 735 7.34 -0.91 -10.59
CA PHE A 735 7.68 0.32 -11.31
C PHE A 735 7.86 0.03 -12.81
N GLY A 736 7.09 0.73 -13.65
CA GLY A 736 7.19 0.62 -15.11
C GLY A 736 8.45 1.28 -15.68
N PRO A 737 8.80 1.01 -16.95
CA PRO A 737 9.96 1.62 -17.63
C PRO A 737 9.82 3.14 -17.83
N ASP A 738 8.62 3.69 -17.66
CA ASP A 738 8.32 5.12 -17.64
C ASP A 738 8.51 5.75 -16.24
N GLY A 739 8.80 4.95 -15.20
CA GLY A 739 8.93 5.40 -13.82
C GLY A 739 7.60 5.67 -13.10
N THR A 740 6.47 5.24 -13.66
CA THR A 740 5.16 5.19 -13.01
C THR A 740 5.07 3.97 -12.08
N LEU A 741 4.37 4.06 -10.95
CA LEU A 741 4.09 2.90 -10.10
C LEU A 741 2.79 2.23 -10.54
N TYR A 742 2.85 0.99 -11.02
CA TYR A 742 1.67 0.17 -11.32
C TYR A 742 1.36 -0.73 -10.12
N PHE A 743 0.08 -0.95 -9.81
CA PHE A 743 -0.31 -1.73 -8.64
C PHE A 743 -1.69 -2.38 -8.79
N LEU A 744 -1.91 -3.45 -8.03
CA LEU A 744 -3.19 -4.14 -7.88
C LEU A 744 -3.74 -3.90 -6.47
N GLU A 745 -5.05 -3.76 -6.39
CA GLU A 745 -5.85 -3.63 -5.18
C GLU A 745 -6.85 -4.78 -5.14
N TYR A 746 -6.95 -5.47 -4.00
CA TYR A 746 -7.80 -6.65 -3.86
C TYR A 746 -9.26 -6.30 -3.59
N GLY A 747 -9.50 -5.13 -3.01
CA GLY A 747 -10.83 -4.65 -2.64
C GLY A 747 -11.47 -5.40 -1.46
N ASP A 748 -12.40 -4.74 -0.78
CA ASP A 748 -13.16 -5.31 0.35
C ASP A 748 -14.16 -6.38 -0.14
N GLY A 749 -14.07 -7.58 0.43
CA GLY A 749 -15.01 -8.66 0.15
C GLY A 749 -14.42 -10.07 0.08
N PHE A 750 -15.10 -10.93 -0.68
CA PHE A 750 -14.93 -12.37 -0.65
C PHE A 750 -15.08 -13.01 -2.04
N PHE A 751 -14.06 -13.72 -2.54
CA PHE A 751 -14.21 -14.84 -3.51
C PHE A 751 -15.14 -14.60 -4.71
N ARG A 752 -15.12 -13.38 -5.19
CA ARG A 752 -15.73 -12.83 -6.40
C ARG A 752 -14.80 -11.72 -6.91
N ALA A 753 -15.14 -11.08 -8.02
CA ALA A 753 -14.53 -9.78 -8.32
C ALA A 753 -15.05 -8.75 -7.29
N ASN A 754 -14.19 -8.30 -6.37
CA ASN A 754 -14.62 -7.31 -5.37
C ASN A 754 -14.92 -5.97 -6.07
N PRO A 755 -15.98 -5.22 -5.69
CA PRO A 755 -16.51 -4.10 -6.50
C PRO A 755 -15.58 -2.87 -6.61
N ASP A 756 -14.53 -2.86 -5.82
CA ASP A 756 -13.51 -1.84 -5.61
C ASP A 756 -12.08 -2.33 -5.97
N ALA A 757 -11.93 -3.63 -6.23
CA ALA A 757 -10.69 -4.21 -6.74
C ALA A 757 -10.32 -3.55 -8.07
N GLN A 758 -9.04 -3.20 -8.24
CA GLN A 758 -8.60 -2.56 -9.47
C GLN A 758 -7.14 -2.86 -9.83
N LEU A 759 -6.87 -2.86 -11.13
CA LEU A 759 -5.55 -2.51 -11.64
C LEU A 759 -5.48 -1.00 -11.75
N ALA A 760 -4.50 -0.39 -11.11
CA ALA A 760 -4.30 1.06 -11.10
C ALA A 760 -2.82 1.42 -11.29
N MET A 761 -2.59 2.71 -11.50
CA MET A 761 -1.24 3.28 -11.53
C MET A 761 -1.20 4.62 -10.79
N ILE A 762 -0.04 4.96 -10.22
CA ILE A 762 0.24 6.25 -9.60
C ILE A 762 1.31 6.97 -10.41
N ARG A 763 1.02 8.21 -10.81
CA ARG A 763 1.92 9.06 -11.59
C ARG A 763 2.28 10.34 -10.84
N TYR A 764 3.49 10.85 -11.07
CA TYR A 764 3.86 12.19 -10.68
C TYR A 764 3.48 13.19 -11.79
N VAL A 765 2.45 14.00 -11.55
CA VAL A 765 1.91 14.97 -12.51
C VAL A 765 2.05 16.39 -11.95
N LYS A 766 3.23 16.99 -12.16
CA LYS A 766 3.52 18.37 -11.73
C LYS A 766 2.83 19.41 -12.62
N GLY A 767 1.53 19.62 -12.42
CA GLY A 767 0.71 20.54 -13.21
C GLY A 767 -0.76 20.36 -12.86
N THR A 768 -1.63 20.34 -13.88
CA THR A 768 -2.95 19.72 -13.72
C THR A 768 -2.78 18.20 -13.55
N ARG A 769 -3.83 17.53 -13.08
CA ARG A 769 -4.01 16.07 -13.10
C ARG A 769 -4.82 15.67 -14.34
N SER A 770 -5.16 14.40 -14.47
CA SER A 770 -6.10 13.89 -15.48
C SER A 770 -7.51 13.78 -14.86
N PRO A 771 -8.60 13.84 -15.68
CA PRO A 771 -9.94 13.58 -15.16
C PRO A 771 -10.05 12.14 -14.65
N VAL A 772 -10.98 11.90 -13.73
CA VAL A 772 -11.34 10.54 -13.27
C VAL A 772 -12.56 10.08 -14.06
N ALA A 773 -12.43 8.91 -14.69
CA ALA A 773 -13.55 8.23 -15.33
C ALA A 773 -14.23 7.26 -14.36
N ALA A 774 -15.55 7.14 -14.48
CA ALA A 774 -16.35 6.07 -13.90
C ALA A 774 -17.30 5.55 -14.98
N LEU A 775 -17.46 4.24 -15.11
CA LEU A 775 -18.21 3.60 -16.19
C LEU A 775 -19.12 2.52 -15.61
N ASN A 776 -20.42 2.58 -15.91
CA ASN A 776 -21.35 1.47 -15.68
C ASN A 776 -22.12 1.14 -16.98
N ALA A 777 -22.46 -0.14 -17.15
CA ALA A 777 -23.22 -0.68 -18.27
C ALA A 777 -24.24 -1.70 -17.77
N THR A 778 -25.49 -1.64 -18.22
CA THR A 778 -26.52 -2.60 -17.80
C THR A 778 -27.52 -2.89 -18.93
N PRO A 779 -27.76 -4.17 -19.28
CA PRO A 779 -27.01 -5.36 -18.87
C PRO A 779 -25.65 -5.45 -19.58
N THR A 780 -24.70 -6.22 -19.02
CA THR A 780 -23.41 -6.54 -19.69
C THR A 780 -23.49 -7.77 -20.59
N SER A 781 -24.61 -8.50 -20.60
CA SER A 781 -24.80 -9.70 -21.41
C SER A 781 -26.27 -9.92 -21.80
N GLY A 782 -26.51 -10.79 -22.79
CA GLY A 782 -27.85 -11.18 -23.25
C GLY A 782 -27.94 -11.43 -24.76
N GLN A 783 -29.12 -11.84 -25.22
CA GLN A 783 -29.36 -12.17 -26.63
C GLN A 783 -29.48 -10.94 -27.55
N ALA A 784 -29.06 -11.08 -28.82
CA ALA A 784 -29.27 -10.04 -29.83
C ALA A 784 -30.75 -9.92 -30.25
N PRO A 785 -31.29 -8.70 -30.47
CA PRO A 785 -30.63 -7.41 -30.27
C PRO A 785 -30.58 -6.99 -28.80
N LEU A 786 -29.38 -6.75 -28.27
CA LEU A 786 -29.17 -6.37 -26.87
C LEU A 786 -29.05 -4.85 -26.76
N THR A 787 -30.03 -4.20 -26.13
CA THR A 787 -29.94 -2.78 -25.77
C THR A 787 -29.32 -2.64 -24.39
N VAL A 788 -28.18 -1.94 -24.31
CA VAL A 788 -27.45 -1.66 -23.08
C VAL A 788 -27.59 -0.17 -22.73
N GLN A 789 -27.93 0.12 -21.49
CA GLN A 789 -27.86 1.47 -20.91
C GLN A 789 -26.47 1.67 -20.30
N PHE A 790 -25.80 2.75 -20.70
CA PHE A 790 -24.50 3.14 -20.17
C PHE A 790 -24.62 4.35 -19.25
N SER A 791 -23.63 4.53 -18.36
CA SER A 791 -23.53 5.70 -17.49
C SER A 791 -22.08 6.07 -17.22
N SER A 792 -21.80 7.38 -17.24
CA SER A 792 -20.54 7.99 -16.78
C SER A 792 -20.64 8.55 -15.35
N ALA A 793 -21.74 8.26 -14.63
CA ALA A 793 -21.99 8.81 -13.30
C ALA A 793 -20.88 8.44 -12.31
N GLY A 794 -20.32 9.45 -11.64
CA GLY A 794 -19.11 9.32 -10.83
C GLY A 794 -17.84 9.88 -11.50
N SER A 795 -17.86 10.14 -12.81
CA SER A 795 -16.76 10.83 -13.51
C SER A 795 -16.67 12.30 -13.06
N TYR A 796 -15.45 12.80 -12.82
CA TYR A 796 -15.19 14.18 -12.41
C TYR A 796 -13.78 14.63 -12.81
N ASP A 797 -13.49 15.93 -12.79
CA ASP A 797 -12.10 16.41 -12.81
C ASP A 797 -11.65 16.81 -11.39
N PRO A 798 -10.47 16.40 -10.92
CA PRO A 798 -10.00 16.72 -9.57
C PRO A 798 -9.45 18.15 -9.42
N ASP A 799 -9.23 18.92 -10.50
CA ASP A 799 -8.67 20.28 -10.47
C ASP A 799 -9.75 21.39 -10.46
N PRO A 800 -9.67 22.39 -9.56
CA PRO A 800 -10.71 23.42 -9.46
C PRO A 800 -10.83 24.33 -10.68
N GLY A 801 -11.91 24.15 -11.45
CA GLY A 801 -12.29 25.00 -12.57
C GLY A 801 -12.23 24.32 -13.94
N GLU A 802 -11.68 23.10 -14.01
CA GLU A 802 -11.78 22.27 -15.21
C GLU A 802 -13.20 21.71 -15.38
N SER A 803 -13.53 21.30 -16.61
CA SER A 803 -14.82 20.77 -17.02
C SER A 803 -14.65 19.54 -17.90
N ILE A 804 -15.45 18.50 -17.68
CA ILE A 804 -15.34 17.23 -18.40
C ILE A 804 -16.33 17.10 -19.56
N SER A 805 -15.93 16.30 -20.55
CA SER A 805 -16.71 15.89 -21.71
C SER A 805 -16.53 14.39 -21.95
N PHE A 806 -17.49 13.77 -22.64
CA PHE A 806 -17.57 12.32 -22.82
C PHE A 806 -17.48 11.94 -24.30
N ALA A 807 -16.80 10.83 -24.58
CA ALA A 807 -16.84 10.15 -25.88
C ALA A 807 -16.98 8.64 -25.64
N TRP A 808 -18.06 8.07 -26.17
CA TRP A 808 -18.34 6.63 -26.14
C TRP A 808 -18.05 6.01 -27.51
N ASP A 809 -17.37 4.88 -27.50
CA ASP A 809 -17.13 4.01 -28.65
C ASP A 809 -17.54 2.59 -28.22
N PHE A 810 -18.70 2.12 -28.66
CA PHE A 810 -19.33 0.91 -28.12
C PHE A 810 -18.76 -0.38 -28.70
N THR A 811 -18.01 -0.30 -29.80
CA THR A 811 -17.41 -1.46 -30.48
C THR A 811 -15.88 -1.49 -30.40
N SER A 812 -15.27 -0.38 -29.97
CA SER A 812 -13.83 -0.11 -30.02
C SER A 812 -13.24 -0.13 -31.44
N ASP A 813 -14.02 0.33 -32.44
CA ASP A 813 -13.56 0.46 -33.83
C ASP A 813 -12.78 1.76 -34.11
N GLY A 814 -12.80 2.71 -33.16
CA GLY A 814 -12.16 4.02 -33.26
C GLY A 814 -13.13 5.17 -33.61
N THR A 815 -14.41 4.87 -33.83
CA THR A 815 -15.48 5.85 -34.04
C THR A 815 -16.12 6.24 -32.71
N VAL A 816 -16.45 7.53 -32.54
CA VAL A 816 -17.27 7.98 -31.39
C VAL A 816 -18.74 7.89 -31.77
N ASP A 817 -19.46 6.98 -31.12
CA ASP A 817 -20.89 6.72 -31.30
C ASP A 817 -21.77 7.75 -30.57
N SER A 818 -21.35 8.23 -29.39
CA SER A 818 -22.09 9.22 -28.59
C SER A 818 -21.19 10.08 -27.72
N ALA A 819 -21.68 11.28 -27.40
CA ALA A 819 -21.09 12.21 -26.43
C ALA A 819 -22.04 12.51 -25.24
N ASP A 820 -23.18 11.83 -25.16
CA ASP A 820 -24.09 11.94 -24.01
C ASP A 820 -23.45 11.30 -22.75
N PRO A 821 -23.75 11.78 -21.53
CA PRO A 821 -23.20 11.19 -20.31
C PRO A 821 -23.78 9.82 -19.97
N ASN A 822 -25.03 9.53 -20.38
CA ASN A 822 -25.75 8.29 -20.06
C ASN A 822 -26.50 7.74 -21.30
N PRO A 823 -25.79 7.36 -22.37
CA PRO A 823 -26.39 6.90 -23.62
C PRO A 823 -26.94 5.47 -23.50
N SER A 824 -27.74 5.06 -24.48
CA SER A 824 -28.02 3.64 -24.73
C SER A 824 -27.61 3.25 -26.14
N PHE A 825 -27.20 1.99 -26.31
CA PHE A 825 -26.76 1.43 -27.58
C PHE A 825 -27.32 0.02 -27.76
N THR A 826 -27.62 -0.36 -29.01
CA THR A 826 -28.22 -1.66 -29.32
C THR A 826 -27.30 -2.51 -30.21
N TYR A 827 -26.70 -3.53 -29.62
CA TYR A 827 -25.90 -4.52 -30.34
C TYR A 827 -26.85 -5.46 -31.10
N THR A 828 -26.86 -5.37 -32.43
CA THR A 828 -27.80 -6.11 -33.29
C THR A 828 -27.31 -7.49 -33.75
N THR A 829 -26.10 -7.88 -33.36
CA THR A 829 -25.43 -9.13 -33.76
C THR A 829 -24.68 -9.74 -32.59
N ASN A 830 -24.55 -11.07 -32.58
CA ASN A 830 -23.81 -11.78 -31.54
C ASN A 830 -22.31 -11.53 -31.65
N GLY A 831 -21.63 -11.39 -30.52
CA GLY A 831 -20.22 -11.09 -30.40
C GLY A 831 -19.84 -10.62 -29.00
N VAL A 832 -18.54 -10.65 -28.70
CA VAL A 832 -17.96 -9.99 -27.52
C VAL A 832 -17.45 -8.62 -27.96
N PHE A 833 -18.04 -7.56 -27.42
CA PHE A 833 -17.72 -6.17 -27.73
C PHE A 833 -16.99 -5.51 -26.55
N THR A 834 -16.17 -4.50 -26.84
CA THR A 834 -15.53 -3.67 -25.81
C THR A 834 -16.07 -2.25 -25.92
N ALA A 835 -16.99 -1.89 -25.04
CA ALA A 835 -17.48 -0.52 -24.91
C ALA A 835 -16.43 0.31 -24.17
N LYS A 836 -16.05 1.44 -24.76
CA LYS A 836 -15.01 2.34 -24.25
C LYS A 836 -15.61 3.71 -23.91
N LEU A 837 -15.38 4.17 -22.68
CA LEU A 837 -15.62 5.54 -22.26
C LEU A 837 -14.28 6.28 -22.24
N THR A 838 -14.19 7.38 -22.99
CA THR A 838 -13.13 8.39 -22.83
C THR A 838 -13.73 9.63 -22.18
N VAL A 839 -13.21 10.01 -21.01
CA VAL A 839 -13.51 11.29 -20.35
C VAL A 839 -12.39 12.26 -20.68
N THR A 840 -12.71 13.47 -21.16
CA THR A 840 -11.73 14.50 -21.53
C THR A 840 -12.00 15.79 -20.77
N ASP A 841 -10.99 16.36 -20.11
CA ASP A 841 -11.09 17.65 -19.41
C ASP A 841 -10.99 18.86 -20.37
N SER A 842 -11.02 20.08 -19.83
CA SER A 842 -10.80 21.31 -20.60
C SER A 842 -9.32 21.68 -20.81
N SER A 843 -8.38 20.96 -20.19
CA SER A 843 -6.93 21.08 -20.46
C SER A 843 -6.45 20.20 -21.63
N GLY A 844 -7.27 19.24 -22.08
CA GLY A 844 -7.02 18.30 -23.18
C GLY A 844 -6.49 16.93 -22.75
N LYS A 845 -6.60 16.58 -21.46
CA LYS A 845 -6.23 15.30 -20.88
C LYS A 845 -7.39 14.33 -20.81
N THR A 846 -7.07 13.05 -20.77
CA THR A 846 -8.06 11.97 -20.86
C THR A 846 -7.86 10.90 -19.79
N ALA A 847 -8.96 10.33 -19.33
CA ALA A 847 -9.00 8.99 -18.73
C ALA A 847 -9.90 8.08 -19.56
N VAL A 848 -9.58 6.79 -19.56
CA VAL A 848 -10.28 5.77 -20.34
C VAL A 848 -10.60 4.58 -19.46
N LEU A 849 -11.86 4.14 -19.48
CA LEU A 849 -12.29 2.87 -18.93
C LEU A 849 -13.03 2.08 -20.02
N THR A 850 -13.11 0.76 -19.83
CA THR A 850 -13.79 -0.14 -20.76
C THR A 850 -14.74 -1.10 -20.03
N ARG A 851 -15.70 -1.67 -20.76
CA ARG A 851 -16.53 -2.80 -20.34
C ARG A 851 -16.70 -3.81 -21.46
N VAL A 852 -16.66 -5.08 -21.09
CA VAL A 852 -16.93 -6.19 -21.99
C VAL A 852 -18.44 -6.42 -22.04
N ILE A 853 -19.01 -6.41 -23.24
CA ILE A 853 -20.43 -6.69 -23.48
C ILE A 853 -20.53 -7.99 -24.31
N THR A 854 -21.17 -9.02 -23.74
CA THR A 854 -21.28 -10.34 -24.39
C THR A 854 -22.67 -10.53 -24.98
N VAL A 855 -22.78 -10.54 -26.31
CA VAL A 855 -24.06 -10.59 -27.02
C VAL A 855 -24.24 -11.94 -27.68
N GLY A 856 -25.33 -12.64 -27.34
CA GLY A 856 -25.59 -14.02 -27.78
C GLY A 856 -25.44 -15.07 -26.67
N ASN A 857 -24.98 -14.67 -25.49
CA ASN A 857 -25.06 -15.44 -24.24
C ASN A 857 -25.50 -14.49 -23.11
N THR A 858 -26.34 -14.97 -22.20
CA THR A 858 -26.83 -14.20 -21.04
C THR A 858 -26.13 -14.72 -19.79
N ALA A 859 -25.57 -13.84 -18.96
CA ALA A 859 -24.97 -14.30 -17.70
C ALA A 859 -26.04 -14.96 -16.80
N PRO A 860 -25.71 -16.11 -16.16
CA PRO A 860 -26.66 -16.81 -15.30
C PRO A 860 -27.04 -15.95 -14.10
N THR A 861 -28.30 -15.99 -13.67
CA THR A 861 -28.69 -15.41 -12.37
C THR A 861 -28.49 -16.46 -11.30
N VAL A 862 -27.63 -16.16 -10.31
CA VAL A 862 -27.43 -16.98 -9.09
C VAL A 862 -28.04 -16.23 -7.91
N THR A 863 -28.65 -16.94 -6.97
CA THR A 863 -29.22 -16.33 -5.75
C THR A 863 -29.13 -17.26 -4.55
N VAL A 864 -28.43 -16.85 -3.49
CA VAL A 864 -28.40 -17.53 -2.19
C VAL A 864 -29.70 -17.19 -1.43
N THR A 865 -30.67 -18.11 -1.51
CA THR A 865 -32.00 -17.94 -0.88
C THR A 865 -32.06 -18.43 0.57
N THR A 866 -31.06 -19.22 0.98
CA THR A 866 -30.83 -19.66 2.36
C THR A 866 -29.33 -19.97 2.49
N PRO A 867 -28.65 -19.55 3.57
CA PRO A 867 -29.11 -18.64 4.62
C PRO A 867 -29.50 -17.26 4.06
N VAL A 868 -30.32 -16.52 4.79
CA VAL A 868 -30.66 -15.13 4.42
C VAL A 868 -29.56 -14.22 4.97
N ASP A 869 -29.17 -13.22 4.19
CA ASP A 869 -28.09 -12.30 4.56
C ASP A 869 -28.37 -11.62 5.92
N GLY A 870 -27.39 -11.70 6.83
CA GLY A 870 -27.50 -11.31 8.23
C GLY A 870 -27.99 -12.39 9.21
N THR A 871 -28.20 -13.65 8.78
CA THR A 871 -28.58 -14.77 9.66
C THR A 871 -27.47 -15.12 10.68
N PHE A 872 -27.84 -15.47 11.91
CA PHE A 872 -26.89 -15.79 12.97
C PHE A 872 -26.43 -17.26 13.01
N PHE A 873 -25.16 -17.49 13.31
CA PHE A 873 -24.55 -18.83 13.46
C PHE A 873 -23.50 -18.91 14.59
N SER A 874 -22.99 -20.11 14.82
CA SER A 874 -21.92 -20.45 15.76
C SER A 874 -20.84 -21.29 15.05
N TRP A 875 -19.58 -21.15 15.44
CA TRP A 875 -18.49 -21.98 14.90
C TRP A 875 -18.73 -23.47 15.21
N GLY A 876 -18.52 -24.33 14.20
CA GLY A 876 -18.92 -25.74 14.23
C GLY A 876 -20.39 -26.03 13.87
N ASP A 877 -21.25 -25.02 13.68
CA ASP A 877 -22.63 -25.24 13.21
C ASP A 877 -22.64 -25.79 11.77
N GLN A 878 -23.57 -26.69 11.49
CA GLN A 878 -23.93 -27.10 10.13
C GLN A 878 -24.86 -26.05 9.52
N ILE A 879 -24.36 -25.34 8.51
CA ILE A 879 -25.03 -24.25 7.80
C ILE A 879 -25.78 -24.83 6.59
N PRO A 880 -27.12 -24.93 6.61
CA PRO A 880 -27.88 -25.36 5.44
C PRO A 880 -27.89 -24.25 4.39
N PHE A 881 -27.75 -24.62 3.11
CA PHE A 881 -27.84 -23.67 2.00
C PHE A 881 -28.91 -24.05 0.98
N THR A 882 -29.44 -23.06 0.28
CA THR A 882 -30.31 -23.23 -0.90
C THR A 882 -30.04 -22.10 -1.89
N VAL A 883 -29.52 -22.48 -3.05
CA VAL A 883 -29.18 -21.60 -4.17
C VAL A 883 -30.21 -21.81 -5.28
N THR A 884 -30.82 -20.73 -5.74
CA THR A 884 -31.56 -20.73 -7.01
C THR A 884 -30.60 -20.29 -8.11
N VAL A 885 -30.59 -21.01 -9.23
CA VAL A 885 -29.89 -20.58 -10.45
C VAL A 885 -30.86 -20.63 -11.61
N THR A 886 -30.84 -19.61 -12.46
CA THR A 886 -31.61 -19.56 -13.71
C THR A 886 -30.76 -19.01 -14.84
N ASP A 887 -30.75 -19.71 -15.95
CA ASP A 887 -30.04 -19.34 -17.17
C ASP A 887 -31.00 -19.52 -18.37
N PRO A 888 -31.16 -18.52 -19.27
CA PRO A 888 -32.11 -18.62 -20.36
C PRO A 888 -31.69 -19.59 -21.48
N GLU A 889 -30.41 -19.93 -21.56
CA GLU A 889 -29.80 -20.72 -22.63
C GLU A 889 -29.47 -22.17 -22.21
N ASP A 890 -28.93 -22.39 -21.00
CA ASP A 890 -28.74 -23.74 -20.40
C ASP A 890 -30.10 -24.37 -19.98
N GLY A 891 -31.09 -23.55 -19.65
CA GLY A 891 -32.49 -23.95 -19.44
C GLY A 891 -32.78 -24.68 -18.12
N THR A 892 -32.44 -25.96 -18.03
CA THR A 892 -32.57 -26.73 -16.76
C THR A 892 -31.20 -26.92 -16.14
N ILE A 893 -30.91 -26.13 -15.11
CA ILE A 893 -29.59 -26.10 -14.47
C ILE A 893 -29.21 -27.46 -13.89
N ASP A 894 -28.04 -27.96 -14.30
CA ASP A 894 -27.36 -29.04 -13.60
C ASP A 894 -26.78 -28.51 -12.28
N CYS A 895 -27.47 -28.79 -11.18
CA CYS A 895 -27.05 -28.41 -9.84
C CYS A 895 -25.66 -28.93 -9.45
N SER A 896 -25.13 -29.98 -10.07
CA SER A 896 -23.77 -30.47 -9.79
C SER A 896 -22.66 -29.54 -10.32
N ARG A 897 -23.01 -28.54 -11.13
CA ARG A 897 -22.11 -27.46 -11.58
C ARG A 897 -22.20 -26.19 -10.72
N VAL A 898 -23.22 -26.06 -9.86
CA VAL A 898 -23.34 -24.94 -8.91
C VAL A 898 -22.35 -25.20 -7.78
N THR A 899 -21.35 -24.35 -7.62
CA THR A 899 -20.34 -24.48 -6.56
C THR A 899 -20.73 -23.59 -5.39
N VAL A 900 -20.68 -24.13 -4.17
CA VAL A 900 -21.06 -23.42 -2.94
C VAL A 900 -19.97 -23.59 -1.90
N THR A 901 -19.49 -22.49 -1.33
CA THR A 901 -18.33 -22.44 -0.43
C THR A 901 -18.68 -21.69 0.85
N PHE A 902 -18.25 -22.23 2.00
CA PHE A 902 -18.30 -21.48 3.26
C PHE A 902 -17.10 -20.53 3.32
N VAL A 903 -17.34 -19.29 3.74
CA VAL A 903 -16.31 -18.26 3.87
C VAL A 903 -16.16 -17.88 5.34
N LEU A 904 -14.93 -17.96 5.87
CA LEU A 904 -14.56 -17.39 7.16
C LEU A 904 -14.13 -15.94 6.93
N GLY A 905 -14.94 -14.98 7.35
CA GLY A 905 -14.64 -13.55 7.22
C GLY A 905 -14.03 -12.94 8.47
N HIS A 906 -13.07 -12.03 8.30
CA HIS A 906 -12.63 -11.11 9.35
C HIS A 906 -12.27 -9.70 8.86
N ASP A 907 -12.65 -8.72 9.68
CA ASP A 907 -12.48 -7.26 9.49
C ASP A 907 -13.05 -6.72 8.15
N THR A 908 -12.39 -6.93 7.01
CA THR A 908 -12.91 -6.57 5.66
C THR A 908 -12.72 -7.62 4.55
N HIS A 909 -12.00 -8.72 4.82
CA HIS A 909 -11.74 -9.79 3.86
C HIS A 909 -12.12 -11.15 4.47
N GLY A 910 -11.85 -12.24 3.77
CA GLY A 910 -12.04 -13.59 4.31
C GLY A 910 -11.23 -14.66 3.61
N HIS A 911 -11.49 -15.89 4.01
CA HIS A 911 -10.80 -17.11 3.61
C HIS A 911 -11.86 -18.16 3.22
N PRO A 912 -11.73 -18.85 2.07
CA PRO A 912 -12.67 -19.91 1.74
C PRO A 912 -12.30 -21.14 2.56
N GLN A 913 -13.29 -21.90 3.00
CA GLN A 913 -13.12 -23.16 3.70
C GLN A 913 -13.73 -24.25 2.79
N GLY A 914 -14.32 -25.32 3.35
CA GLY A 914 -15.01 -26.35 2.57
C GLY A 914 -15.91 -25.82 1.44
N SER A 915 -15.67 -26.35 0.24
CA SER A 915 -16.42 -26.09 -0.99
C SER A 915 -17.11 -27.37 -1.49
N THR A 916 -18.43 -27.31 -1.67
CA THR A 916 -19.25 -28.38 -2.22
C THR A 916 -19.95 -27.97 -3.51
N THR A 917 -20.72 -28.88 -4.11
CA THR A 917 -21.58 -28.58 -5.26
C THR A 917 -23.03 -28.94 -4.98
N GLY A 918 -23.96 -28.25 -5.64
CA GLY A 918 -25.41 -28.46 -5.48
C GLY A 918 -26.21 -27.16 -5.38
N CYS A 919 -27.50 -27.24 -5.70
CA CYS A 919 -28.46 -26.17 -5.43
C CYS A 919 -28.97 -26.21 -3.97
N THR A 920 -28.80 -27.33 -3.27
CA THR A 920 -29.19 -27.51 -1.86
C THR A 920 -28.18 -28.41 -1.17
N GLY A 921 -27.90 -28.16 0.10
CA GLY A 921 -26.94 -28.95 0.88
C GLY A 921 -26.66 -28.35 2.24
N THR A 922 -25.51 -28.67 2.80
CA THR A 922 -25.04 -28.16 4.08
C THR A 922 -23.52 -28.06 4.05
N LEU A 923 -22.97 -27.00 4.62
CA LEU A 923 -21.54 -26.79 4.82
C LEU A 923 -21.29 -26.59 6.32
N THR A 924 -20.17 -27.09 6.84
CA THR A 924 -19.84 -26.95 8.27
C THR A 924 -18.96 -25.73 8.47
N ALA A 925 -19.38 -24.80 9.33
CA ALA A 925 -18.52 -23.70 9.75
C ALA A 925 -17.32 -24.26 10.54
N PRO A 926 -16.06 -23.83 10.26
CA PRO A 926 -14.88 -24.37 10.92
C PRO A 926 -14.97 -24.24 12.44
N ALA A 927 -14.72 -25.33 13.17
CA ALA A 927 -14.89 -25.37 14.62
C ALA A 927 -13.86 -24.50 15.36
N ASP A 928 -12.70 -24.29 14.75
CA ASP A 928 -11.60 -23.40 15.17
C ASP A 928 -11.69 -22.00 14.53
N GLY A 929 -12.75 -21.68 13.77
CA GLY A 929 -12.99 -20.33 13.23
C GLY A 929 -13.20 -19.25 14.29
N ALA A 930 -13.43 -19.63 15.54
CA ALA A 930 -13.44 -18.74 16.70
C ALA A 930 -12.03 -18.25 17.12
N ASP A 931 -10.99 -19.03 16.81
CA ASP A 931 -9.60 -18.67 17.12
C ASP A 931 -9.02 -17.80 16.00
N HIS A 932 -9.46 -17.98 14.76
CA HIS A 932 -8.95 -17.26 13.59
C HIS A 932 -8.96 -15.73 13.80
N ALA A 933 -7.87 -15.08 13.36
CA ALA A 933 -7.61 -13.64 13.37
C ALA A 933 -8.60 -12.76 14.16
N GLY A 934 -8.27 -12.49 15.43
CA GLY A 934 -9.15 -11.71 16.30
C GLY A 934 -9.49 -10.34 15.71
N GLY A 935 -10.78 -10.01 15.65
CA GLY A 935 -11.33 -8.84 14.97
C GLY A 935 -12.85 -8.93 14.91
N TYR A 936 -13.48 -8.25 13.97
CA TYR A 936 -14.86 -8.55 13.59
C TYR A 936 -14.90 -9.90 12.88
N LEU A 937 -15.51 -10.92 13.47
CA LEU A 937 -15.58 -12.28 12.92
C LEU A 937 -16.99 -12.59 12.39
N TYR A 938 -17.04 -13.16 11.18
CA TYR A 938 -18.29 -13.45 10.46
C TYR A 938 -18.15 -14.67 9.55
N GLY A 939 -19.29 -15.21 9.12
CA GLY A 939 -19.36 -16.30 8.16
C GLY A 939 -19.94 -15.81 6.83
N GLY A 940 -19.84 -16.65 5.80
CA GLY A 940 -20.48 -16.40 4.51
C GLY A 940 -20.80 -17.70 3.79
N ILE A 941 -21.85 -17.68 2.97
CA ILE A 941 -22.11 -18.68 1.94
C ILE A 941 -21.96 -17.99 0.59
N SER A 942 -20.95 -18.41 -0.17
CA SER A 942 -20.67 -17.92 -1.52
C SER A 942 -21.07 -18.98 -2.54
N ALA A 943 -21.98 -18.66 -3.46
CA ALA A 943 -22.46 -19.57 -4.49
C ALA A 943 -22.12 -19.04 -5.89
N SER A 944 -21.61 -19.90 -6.76
CA SER A 944 -21.24 -19.55 -8.13
C SER A 944 -21.74 -20.56 -9.15
N TYR A 945 -22.02 -20.07 -10.36
CA TYR A 945 -22.34 -20.89 -11.52
C TYR A 945 -21.71 -20.28 -12.76
N THR A 946 -21.06 -21.13 -13.57
CA THR A 946 -20.64 -20.83 -14.93
C THR A 946 -21.60 -21.52 -15.89
N ASP A 947 -22.14 -20.82 -16.88
CA ASP A 947 -22.99 -21.39 -17.94
C ASP A 947 -22.20 -22.31 -18.91
N LEU A 948 -22.79 -22.82 -20.00
CA LEU A 948 -22.08 -23.58 -21.04
C LEU A 948 -21.50 -22.73 -22.18
N GLY A 949 -21.80 -21.43 -22.22
CA GLY A 949 -21.62 -20.53 -23.35
C GLY A 949 -22.65 -20.77 -24.44
N ALA A 950 -23.27 -19.70 -24.96
CA ALA A 950 -24.30 -19.77 -25.98
C ALA A 950 -23.93 -19.06 -27.29
N ASN A 951 -24.49 -19.55 -28.40
CA ASN A 951 -24.38 -18.96 -29.75
C ASN A 951 -22.95 -18.53 -30.17
N GLY A 952 -21.94 -19.32 -29.80
CA GLY A 952 -20.54 -19.09 -30.14
C GLY A 952 -19.81 -18.06 -29.28
N GLN A 953 -20.44 -17.57 -28.19
CA GLN A 953 -19.83 -16.69 -27.20
C GLN A 953 -19.15 -17.51 -26.08
N PRO A 954 -18.19 -16.93 -25.33
CA PRO A 954 -17.63 -17.59 -24.15
C PRO A 954 -18.68 -17.79 -23.05
N ALA A 955 -18.40 -18.74 -22.17
CA ALA A 955 -19.20 -18.97 -20.98
C ALA A 955 -19.02 -17.83 -19.96
N LEU A 956 -20.09 -17.46 -19.27
CA LEU A 956 -20.11 -16.39 -18.26
C LEU A 956 -20.31 -17.00 -16.86
N THR A 957 -19.80 -16.31 -15.84
CA THR A 957 -19.87 -16.76 -14.44
C THR A 957 -20.47 -15.67 -13.58
N THR A 958 -21.45 -16.05 -12.75
CA THR A 958 -22.05 -15.17 -11.74
C THR A 958 -21.81 -15.76 -10.36
N VAL A 959 -21.62 -14.89 -9.37
CA VAL A 959 -21.48 -15.23 -7.95
C VAL A 959 -22.51 -14.43 -7.16
N ASP A 960 -23.20 -15.08 -6.22
CA ASP A 960 -24.04 -14.43 -5.21
C ASP A 960 -23.71 -14.94 -3.80
N GLN A 961 -23.97 -14.13 -2.78
CA GLN A 961 -23.45 -14.34 -1.43
C GLN A 961 -24.43 -13.91 -0.34
N ALA A 962 -24.44 -14.66 0.77
CA ALA A 962 -25.08 -14.23 2.02
C ALA A 962 -24.04 -14.23 3.16
N VAL A 963 -23.96 -13.14 3.91
CA VAL A 963 -23.17 -13.02 5.15
C VAL A 963 -23.96 -13.59 6.33
N LEU A 964 -23.25 -14.25 7.24
CA LEU A 964 -23.77 -14.76 8.49
C LEU A 964 -23.04 -14.10 9.67
N GLN A 965 -23.79 -13.70 10.69
CA GLN A 965 -23.25 -13.03 11.87
C GLN A 965 -22.96 -14.05 12.99
N THR A 966 -21.84 -13.92 13.70
CA THR A 966 -21.66 -14.67 14.95
C THR A 966 -22.70 -14.22 15.98
N ARG A 967 -23.33 -15.16 16.71
CA ARG A 967 -24.42 -14.84 17.67
C ARG A 967 -24.08 -13.77 18.70
N GLN A 968 -22.82 -13.67 19.14
CA GLN A 968 -22.34 -12.56 19.96
C GLN A 968 -21.53 -11.59 19.09
N GLN A 969 -21.95 -10.33 19.08
CA GLN A 969 -21.35 -9.22 18.35
C GLN A 969 -20.72 -8.25 19.36
N GLN A 970 -19.41 -7.99 19.25
CA GLN A 970 -18.75 -6.98 20.08
C GLN A 970 -19.15 -5.58 19.59
N ALA A 971 -19.48 -4.67 20.50
CA ALA A 971 -20.13 -3.41 20.14
C ALA A 971 -19.17 -2.43 19.44
N GLU A 972 -17.86 -2.56 19.67
CA GLU A 972 -16.82 -1.84 18.96
C GLU A 972 -16.74 -2.18 17.45
N PHE A 973 -17.29 -3.32 17.03
CA PHE A 973 -17.35 -3.74 15.62
C PHE A 973 -18.69 -3.42 14.92
N ALA A 974 -19.56 -2.63 15.57
CA ALA A 974 -20.77 -2.13 14.93
C ALA A 974 -20.41 -1.28 13.68
N ARG A 975 -20.94 -1.65 12.52
CA ARG A 975 -20.66 -1.04 11.21
C ARG A 975 -21.14 0.42 11.07
N VAL A 976 -21.92 0.92 12.03
CA VAL A 976 -22.15 2.36 12.24
C VAL A 976 -21.86 2.71 13.69
N LEU A 977 -21.06 3.76 13.92
CA LEU A 977 -20.80 4.38 15.23
C LEU A 977 -21.10 5.87 15.12
N THR A 978 -22.14 6.37 15.79
CA THR A 978 -22.60 7.77 15.69
C THR A 978 -22.51 8.46 17.05
N GLY A 979 -21.56 9.41 17.18
CA GLY A 979 -21.28 10.18 18.41
C GLY A 979 -20.34 9.46 19.39
N VAL A 980 -20.55 8.15 19.54
CA VAL A 980 -19.87 7.29 20.52
C VAL A 980 -18.34 7.19 20.35
N THR A 981 -17.66 6.78 21.43
CA THR A 981 -16.23 6.41 21.46
C THR A 981 -16.05 4.95 21.90
N THR A 982 -14.83 4.41 21.83
CA THR A 982 -14.48 3.11 22.42
C THR A 982 -13.42 3.24 23.52
N ALA A 983 -13.39 2.30 24.46
CA ALA A 983 -12.38 2.21 25.51
C ALA A 983 -12.11 0.74 25.88
N THR A 984 -10.98 0.43 26.52
CA THR A 984 -10.63 -0.93 26.96
C THR A 984 -11.55 -1.44 28.07
N THR A 985 -12.01 -2.68 27.98
CA THR A 985 -12.76 -3.35 29.05
C THR A 985 -11.89 -4.38 29.80
N SER A 986 -12.40 -4.85 30.94
CA SER A 986 -11.92 -6.05 31.64
C SER A 986 -13.06 -7.05 31.88
N ASP A 987 -14.16 -6.90 31.14
CA ASP A 987 -15.33 -7.77 31.16
C ASP A 987 -15.20 -8.92 30.15
N THR A 988 -15.94 -10.00 30.36
CA THR A 988 -15.89 -11.17 29.48
C THR A 988 -16.61 -10.90 28.16
N GLY A 989 -15.99 -11.30 27.03
CA GLY A 989 -16.63 -11.31 25.71
C GLY A 989 -16.32 -10.12 24.80
N GLY A 990 -15.37 -9.25 25.18
CA GLY A 990 -14.87 -8.16 24.34
C GLY A 990 -13.47 -7.71 24.81
N GLY A 991 -12.76 -6.96 23.95
CA GLY A 991 -11.47 -6.35 24.29
C GLY A 991 -11.59 -4.85 24.58
N LEU A 992 -12.46 -4.18 23.83
CA LEU A 992 -12.91 -2.83 24.08
C LEU A 992 -14.38 -2.87 24.57
N HIS A 993 -15.01 -1.71 24.59
CA HIS A 993 -16.44 -1.50 24.69
C HIS A 993 -16.78 -0.13 24.11
N VAL A 994 -18.03 0.06 23.66
CA VAL A 994 -18.56 1.38 23.27
C VAL A 994 -18.84 2.18 24.53
N ASN A 995 -18.20 3.34 24.63
CA ASN A 995 -17.92 4.05 25.88
C ASN A 995 -18.55 5.44 25.92
N GLY A 996 -19.15 5.78 27.06
CA GLY A 996 -19.61 7.13 27.40
C GLY A 996 -20.90 7.57 26.71
N ILE A 997 -21.69 6.63 26.18
CA ILE A 997 -22.78 6.88 25.23
C ILE A 997 -23.77 7.93 25.74
N ASP A 998 -24.00 8.97 24.95
CA ASP A 998 -24.87 10.11 25.25
C ASP A 998 -26.27 10.00 24.63
N ASN A 999 -27.17 10.92 25.00
CA ASN A 999 -28.55 10.92 24.54
C ASN A 999 -28.67 11.31 23.06
N GLY A 1000 -29.21 10.40 22.24
CA GLY A 1000 -29.40 10.58 20.80
C GLY A 1000 -28.27 9.95 19.97
N GLU A 1001 -27.25 9.39 20.62
CA GLU A 1001 -26.22 8.59 19.97
C GLU A 1001 -26.75 7.21 19.58
N SER A 1002 -26.07 6.56 18.64
CA SER A 1002 -26.46 5.22 18.17
C SER A 1002 -25.28 4.44 17.59
N ILE A 1003 -25.44 3.12 17.61
CA ILE A 1003 -24.60 2.18 16.85
C ILE A 1003 -25.49 1.33 15.95
N ALA A 1004 -24.95 0.68 14.91
CA ALA A 1004 -25.70 -0.30 14.13
C ALA A 1004 -24.87 -1.51 13.68
N PHE A 1005 -25.51 -2.67 13.69
CA PHE A 1005 -24.99 -3.92 13.11
C PHE A 1005 -25.62 -4.14 11.74
N ASP A 1006 -24.82 -4.65 10.79
CA ASP A 1006 -25.19 -4.74 9.38
C ASP A 1006 -24.34 -5.84 8.70
N PRO A 1007 -24.91 -6.74 7.89
CA PRO A 1007 -26.34 -7.06 7.78
C PRO A 1007 -26.87 -7.84 9.01
N VAL A 1008 -28.17 -7.73 9.32
CA VAL A 1008 -28.84 -8.47 10.42
C VAL A 1008 -30.19 -9.03 9.96
N ASN A 1009 -30.45 -10.30 10.26
CA ASN A 1009 -31.75 -10.94 10.09
C ASN A 1009 -32.29 -11.41 11.46
N LEU A 1010 -33.40 -10.82 11.92
CA LEU A 1010 -34.05 -11.20 13.20
C LEU A 1010 -35.08 -12.32 13.02
N GLY A 1011 -35.23 -12.88 11.82
CA GLY A 1011 -36.09 -14.03 11.56
C GLY A 1011 -35.62 -15.25 12.36
N GLY A 1012 -36.36 -15.59 13.42
CA GLY A 1012 -36.01 -16.67 14.33
C GLY A 1012 -35.08 -16.27 15.49
N VAL A 1013 -34.95 -14.98 15.82
CA VAL A 1013 -34.24 -14.47 17.02
C VAL A 1013 -35.28 -14.06 18.08
N SER A 1014 -35.53 -14.87 19.11
CA SER A 1014 -36.51 -14.51 20.16
C SER A 1014 -36.07 -13.38 21.06
N THR A 1015 -34.77 -13.27 21.35
CA THR A 1015 -34.22 -12.28 22.29
C THR A 1015 -32.89 -11.70 21.85
N VAL A 1016 -32.66 -10.45 22.24
CA VAL A 1016 -31.37 -9.76 22.11
C VAL A 1016 -30.88 -9.36 23.50
N THR A 1017 -29.69 -9.85 23.87
CA THR A 1017 -29.08 -9.62 25.18
C THR A 1017 -28.02 -8.52 25.08
N LEU A 1018 -28.23 -7.43 25.82
CA LEU A 1018 -27.29 -6.31 25.94
C LEU A 1018 -26.34 -6.53 27.12
N ARG A 1019 -25.01 -6.51 26.89
CA ARG A 1019 -24.00 -6.50 27.96
C ARG A 1019 -23.52 -5.07 28.22
N TYR A 1020 -23.97 -4.47 29.32
CA TYR A 1020 -23.79 -3.04 29.57
C TYR A 1020 -23.32 -2.73 31.00
N SER A 1021 -22.81 -1.52 31.20
CA SER A 1021 -22.47 -0.98 32.51
C SER A 1021 -22.81 0.51 32.62
N GLY A 1022 -22.89 1.05 33.84
CA GLY A 1022 -23.20 2.45 34.07
C GLY A 1022 -23.32 2.86 35.53
N GLY A 1023 -23.13 4.14 35.80
CA GLY A 1023 -23.19 4.73 37.13
C GLY A 1023 -24.53 4.57 37.85
N THR A 1024 -24.55 4.91 39.14
CA THR A 1024 -25.66 4.69 40.08
C THR A 1024 -26.87 5.61 39.92
N ALA A 1025 -26.86 6.56 38.99
CA ALA A 1025 -28.00 7.45 38.76
C ALA A 1025 -29.06 6.79 37.89
N GLY A 1026 -30.30 6.72 38.40
CA GLY A 1026 -31.50 6.30 37.68
C GLY A 1026 -31.88 4.82 37.83
N THR A 1027 -33.17 4.59 38.10
CA THR A 1027 -33.84 3.28 38.02
C THR A 1027 -35.23 3.49 37.39
N PRO A 1028 -35.38 3.47 36.05
CA PRO A 1028 -34.33 3.21 35.05
C PRO A 1028 -33.31 4.36 34.88
N ARG A 1029 -32.17 4.02 34.30
CA ARG A 1029 -31.04 4.92 34.00
C ARG A 1029 -31.10 5.50 32.59
N ALA A 1030 -31.49 4.69 31.61
CA ALA A 1030 -31.61 5.05 30.20
C ALA A 1030 -32.56 4.08 29.48
N THR A 1031 -32.98 4.45 28.26
CA THR A 1031 -33.72 3.61 27.31
C THR A 1031 -32.80 3.22 26.16
N VAL A 1032 -32.93 1.98 25.69
CA VAL A 1032 -32.34 1.52 24.42
C VAL A 1032 -33.49 1.09 23.50
N GLU A 1033 -33.53 1.66 22.30
CA GLU A 1033 -34.46 1.28 21.24
C GLU A 1033 -33.71 0.52 20.15
N LEU A 1034 -34.20 -0.67 19.80
CA LEU A 1034 -33.72 -1.45 18.67
C LEU A 1034 -34.60 -1.11 17.46
N ARG A 1035 -33.99 -0.60 16.39
CA ARG A 1035 -34.68 -0.03 15.21
C ARG A 1035 -34.09 -0.55 13.91
N LEU A 1036 -34.95 -0.80 12.92
CA LEU A 1036 -34.52 -1.24 11.58
C LEU A 1036 -34.22 -0.05 10.66
N ASP A 1037 -33.19 -0.22 9.83
CA ASP A 1037 -32.79 0.54 8.64
C ASP A 1037 -32.38 2.00 8.85
N SER A 1038 -32.84 2.65 9.91
CA SER A 1038 -32.40 4.00 10.31
C SER A 1038 -32.59 4.24 11.81
N PRO A 1039 -31.88 5.23 12.42
CA PRO A 1039 -32.10 5.63 13.81
C PRO A 1039 -33.53 6.11 14.12
N THR A 1040 -34.33 6.41 13.10
CA THR A 1040 -35.74 6.80 13.21
C THR A 1040 -36.72 5.73 12.71
N GLY A 1041 -36.22 4.57 12.28
CA GLY A 1041 -36.99 3.52 11.62
C GLY A 1041 -37.85 2.66 12.57
N PRO A 1042 -38.49 1.60 12.05
CA PRO A 1042 -39.40 0.74 12.81
C PRO A 1042 -38.75 0.15 14.05
N VAL A 1043 -39.39 0.30 15.21
CA VAL A 1043 -38.92 -0.26 16.48
C VAL A 1043 -39.26 -1.75 16.54
N VAL A 1044 -38.24 -2.60 16.74
CA VAL A 1044 -38.41 -4.05 16.99
C VAL A 1044 -38.36 -4.40 18.47
N ALA A 1045 -37.73 -3.56 19.31
CA ALA A 1045 -37.86 -3.58 20.75
C ALA A 1045 -37.51 -2.23 21.40
N THR A 1046 -38.07 -1.99 22.58
CA THR A 1046 -37.65 -0.92 23.50
C THR A 1046 -37.40 -1.55 24.86
N THR A 1047 -36.24 -1.25 25.48
CA THR A 1047 -35.95 -1.66 26.86
C THR A 1047 -35.45 -0.49 27.68
N THR A 1048 -35.59 -0.58 29.01
CA THR A 1048 -34.98 0.38 29.93
C THR A 1048 -33.94 -0.33 30.79
N VAL A 1049 -32.74 0.24 30.85
CA VAL A 1049 -31.60 -0.31 31.60
C VAL A 1049 -31.48 0.37 32.97
N ASN A 1050 -30.91 -0.32 33.95
CA ASN A 1050 -30.74 0.18 35.32
C ASN A 1050 -29.26 0.50 35.61
N GLY A 1051 -28.97 1.44 36.52
CA GLY A 1051 -27.59 1.67 36.96
C GLY A 1051 -26.96 0.40 37.56
N THR A 1052 -25.79 -0.01 37.08
CA THR A 1052 -25.15 -1.29 37.45
C THR A 1052 -24.23 -1.19 38.67
N GLY A 1053 -24.05 0.02 39.21
CA GLY A 1053 -23.16 0.31 40.34
C GLY A 1053 -21.88 1.03 39.94
N GLY A 1054 -21.56 1.11 38.65
CA GLY A 1054 -20.38 1.81 38.13
C GLY A 1054 -20.07 1.46 36.67
N ASN A 1055 -19.31 2.31 35.99
CA ASN A 1055 -18.98 2.19 34.56
C ASN A 1055 -18.08 0.99 34.19
N ASN A 1056 -17.61 0.23 35.20
CA ASN A 1056 -16.86 -1.01 35.04
C ASN A 1056 -17.56 -2.20 35.74
N THR A 1057 -18.79 -2.03 36.22
CA THR A 1057 -19.60 -3.11 36.81
C THR A 1057 -20.63 -3.55 35.79
N TRP A 1058 -20.53 -4.77 35.28
CA TRP A 1058 -21.24 -5.18 34.07
C TRP A 1058 -22.46 -6.07 34.36
N ALA A 1059 -23.57 -5.77 33.70
CA ALA A 1059 -24.83 -6.51 33.74
C ALA A 1059 -25.24 -6.96 32.33
N SER A 1060 -26.05 -8.03 32.27
CA SER A 1060 -26.63 -8.51 31.02
C SER A 1060 -28.16 -8.40 31.11
N GLN A 1061 -28.80 -7.93 30.04
CA GLN A 1061 -30.25 -7.75 29.98
C GLN A 1061 -30.79 -8.28 28.64
N ALA A 1062 -31.47 -9.41 28.69
CA ALA A 1062 -32.21 -9.99 27.58
C ALA A 1062 -33.48 -9.17 27.30
N VAL A 1063 -33.71 -8.87 26.02
CA VAL A 1063 -34.84 -8.08 25.52
C VAL A 1063 -35.57 -8.92 24.48
N PRO A 1064 -36.87 -9.24 24.66
CA PRO A 1064 -37.68 -9.84 23.59
C PRO A 1064 -37.78 -8.89 22.40
N VAL A 1065 -37.51 -9.38 21.20
CA VAL A 1065 -37.59 -8.62 19.94
C VAL A 1065 -38.70 -9.16 19.04
N SER A 1066 -39.25 -8.33 18.16
CA SER A 1066 -40.04 -8.84 17.04
C SER A 1066 -39.12 -9.51 16.01
N GLN A 1067 -39.47 -10.74 15.62
CA GLN A 1067 -38.71 -11.54 14.66
C GLN A 1067 -38.88 -11.04 13.22
N ALA A 1068 -38.33 -9.87 12.94
CA ALA A 1068 -38.31 -9.27 11.61
C ALA A 1068 -37.37 -10.08 10.69
N ALA A 1069 -37.96 -11.00 9.93
CA ALA A 1069 -37.24 -11.79 8.93
C ALA A 1069 -36.83 -10.95 7.71
N GLY A 1070 -35.78 -11.40 7.02
CA GLY A 1070 -35.15 -10.68 5.92
C GLY A 1070 -33.90 -9.93 6.39
N THR A 1071 -33.23 -9.27 5.46
CA THR A 1071 -31.99 -8.54 5.70
C THR A 1071 -32.29 -7.09 6.04
N HIS A 1072 -31.83 -6.62 7.20
CA HIS A 1072 -32.05 -5.27 7.72
C HIS A 1072 -30.77 -4.73 8.36
N ARG A 1073 -30.65 -3.40 8.51
CA ARG A 1073 -29.63 -2.79 9.37
C ARG A 1073 -30.20 -2.56 10.76
N LEU A 1074 -29.63 -3.15 11.82
CA LEU A 1074 -30.16 -3.00 13.18
C LEU A 1074 -29.43 -1.89 13.96
N TYR A 1075 -30.11 -0.76 14.15
CA TYR A 1075 -29.65 0.33 15.01
C TYR A 1075 -30.04 0.09 16.47
N LEU A 1076 -29.11 0.36 17.38
CA LEU A 1076 -29.37 0.58 18.81
C LEU A 1076 -29.28 2.09 19.07
N VAL A 1077 -30.40 2.70 19.46
CA VAL A 1077 -30.51 4.15 19.72
C VAL A 1077 -30.68 4.39 21.22
N PHE A 1078 -29.85 5.26 21.79
CA PHE A 1078 -29.74 5.46 23.23
C PHE A 1078 -30.38 6.77 23.65
N THR A 1079 -31.32 6.71 24.61
CA THR A 1079 -32.08 7.90 25.05
C THR A 1079 -32.17 8.01 26.57
N GLY A 1080 -32.14 9.25 27.07
CA GLY A 1080 -32.28 9.56 28.49
C GLY A 1080 -33.72 9.40 28.97
N VAL A 1081 -33.88 9.07 30.26
CA VAL A 1081 -35.18 8.87 30.91
C VAL A 1081 -35.40 9.90 32.03
N PRO A 1082 -36.65 10.25 32.38
CA PRO A 1082 -36.93 11.14 33.51
C PRO A 1082 -36.35 10.60 34.83
N GLY A 1083 -35.40 11.32 35.42
CA GLY A 1083 -34.67 10.88 36.62
C GLY A 1083 -33.49 9.94 36.36
N GLY A 1084 -33.20 9.63 35.10
CA GLY A 1084 -32.01 8.91 34.66
C GLY A 1084 -30.77 9.80 34.54
N ALA A 1085 -29.77 9.31 33.82
CA ALA A 1085 -28.61 10.13 33.44
C ALA A 1085 -28.97 11.07 32.28
N THR A 1086 -28.31 12.24 32.24
CA THR A 1086 -28.41 13.19 31.11
C THR A 1086 -27.23 13.11 30.14
N THR A 1087 -26.10 12.57 30.61
CA THR A 1087 -24.89 12.25 29.85
C THR A 1087 -24.24 10.98 30.40
N GLY A 1088 -23.45 10.27 29.60
CA GLY A 1088 -22.85 8.97 29.93
C GLY A 1088 -23.90 7.93 30.30
N LEU A 1089 -24.95 7.79 29.48
CA LEU A 1089 -26.12 6.94 29.72
C LEU A 1089 -25.71 5.51 30.09
N LEU A 1090 -24.86 4.88 29.27
CA LEU A 1090 -24.28 3.56 29.53
C LEU A 1090 -22.97 3.36 28.74
N ASN A 1091 -22.25 2.31 29.11
CA ASN A 1091 -21.24 1.66 28.26
C ASN A 1091 -21.81 0.32 27.76
N LEU A 1092 -21.49 -0.10 26.54
CA LEU A 1092 -21.95 -1.35 25.93
C LEU A 1092 -20.74 -2.18 25.45
N ASN A 1093 -20.59 -3.40 25.96
CA ASN A 1093 -19.51 -4.32 25.62
C ASN A 1093 -19.89 -5.14 24.38
N TRP A 1094 -20.97 -5.91 24.46
CA TRP A 1094 -21.45 -6.73 23.34
C TRP A 1094 -22.98 -6.86 23.33
N VAL A 1095 -23.47 -7.35 22.19
CA VAL A 1095 -24.87 -7.68 21.92
C VAL A 1095 -24.93 -9.13 21.46
N GLN A 1096 -25.77 -9.95 22.11
CA GLN A 1096 -25.97 -11.35 21.74
C GLN A 1096 -27.39 -11.57 21.20
N PHE A 1097 -27.51 -12.39 20.16
CA PHE A 1097 -28.74 -12.69 19.43
C PHE A 1097 -29.08 -14.16 19.63
N ASP A 1098 -30.17 -14.43 20.36
CA ASP A 1098 -30.56 -15.77 20.79
C ASP A 1098 -31.92 -16.19 20.19
N PRO A 1099 -32.07 -17.44 19.71
CA PRO A 1099 -33.24 -17.91 18.97
C PRO A 1099 -34.54 -18.02 19.78
#